data_AF-A0A2P6R4Y1-F1
#
_entry.id   AF-A0A2P6R4Y1-F1
#
_cell.length_a   1.000
_cell.length_b   1.000
_cell.length_c   1.000
_cell.angle_alpha   90.00
_cell.angle_beta   90.00
_cell.angle_gamma   90.00
#
_symmetry.space_group_name_H-M   'P 1'
#
loop_
_entity.id
_entity.type
_entity.pdbx_description
1 polymer ?
#
loop_
_entity_poly.entity_id
_entity_poly.type
_entity_poly.pdbx_seq_one_letter_code
_entity_poly.pdbx_strand_id
1 'polypeptide(L)'
;MGSAILNAMVFMAVIPALCCANPPKDVIDVKGGPESVVWVVQLSDLHFSVHHPDRATDFTKLVAPALSMINPSLVLITGDLTDGKSKDLLTMKQNEVEWVEYQTVMEHVIESSGLDKSIFFDLRGNHDNFGVPLLGGAFDFFSKYSINGQLGRTGNVNSITLQTRDRKHLFVGVDTTMSVGVRGPTNLFGHPTDQVLSELDMELSHWDSQSKDPITKISFGHFPLSFSATSHSGKSLKDIFLNHSISAYICGHLHARFGKNLKRHHQLSSSPEFFQLNIHQLSSQPPVNCSTDAPTANEFWEWEMGDWRKSRAMRILAIDRGHVSYVDVDFKLGTKKTIILPTFPLDSQLMSTSSFRHEYECRAMGPFSYEAIRALVFSVSPLVSVTAMIYDTRPGYLSMVLEAPMIKLQHNTSRGDLYIAPWNYRAFEDPSPDRYWLQIEATDFMGRSTLSDLRPFSINGLSTKLSWTWKEFIVMGCQWAALYYPMLWSAVYFLLLILLIPKALLIFSNKHFTYKNKGFLNILGWVSQELCRVPLAWFGLVGYLFYLILFPWFIGQVFTDGKDKGYMTYMGWVIKSVNEDGKHEYVGSPDVMVVVLPHLLFVVFPAILVTGALAAEKQIYREHVLSLSGKKEDDPDQEEKRSLWYGNRGSRKSNSCVGDRWIRNVLLVVCLAICWKHFMNCRALIKAYEMNPIINFPGYSLTIPLLLAYTVYRTRRNV
;
A
#
# COMPACT_ATOMS: atom_id res chain seq x y z
N MET A 1 -24.02 -65.73 40.57
CA MET A 1 -23.38 -64.39 40.56
C MET A 1 -22.04 -64.57 39.85
N GLY A 2 -21.89 -64.38 38.55
CA GLY A 2 -22.39 -63.27 37.73
C GLY A 2 -21.29 -62.21 37.62
N SER A 3 -20.19 -62.50 36.91
CA SER A 3 -19.21 -61.49 36.50
C SER A 3 -18.39 -62.01 35.33
N ALA A 4 -18.66 -61.45 34.16
CA ALA A 4 -17.81 -61.54 32.98
C ALA A 4 -17.96 -60.24 32.18
N ILE A 5 -16.80 -59.61 31.92
CA ILE A 5 -16.47 -58.81 30.73
C ILE A 5 -16.91 -57.33 30.69
N LEU A 6 -15.97 -56.51 30.19
CA LEU A 6 -16.08 -55.16 29.61
C LEU A 6 -15.97 -53.94 30.55
N ASN A 7 -14.78 -53.33 30.62
CA ASN A 7 -14.51 -52.05 29.94
C ASN A 7 -13.18 -51.43 30.40
N ALA A 8 -12.27 -51.31 29.43
CA ALA A 8 -11.11 -50.43 29.48
C ALA A 8 -11.51 -49.03 28.97
N MET A 9 -10.70 -48.03 29.36
CA MET A 9 -10.67 -46.65 28.85
C MET A 9 -11.87 -45.74 29.16
N VAL A 10 -11.74 -44.91 30.20
CA VAL A 10 -11.82 -43.43 30.14
C VAL A 10 -11.19 -42.90 31.44
N PHE A 11 -9.96 -42.39 31.37
CA PHE A 11 -9.42 -41.44 32.37
C PHE A 11 -8.70 -40.34 31.58
N MET A 12 -9.49 -39.48 30.95
CA MET A 12 -9.05 -38.17 30.47
C MET A 12 -9.34 -37.18 31.57
N ALA A 13 -8.29 -36.51 32.02
CA ALA A 13 -8.32 -35.43 32.99
C ALA A 13 -9.28 -34.33 32.53
N VAL A 14 -10.24 -34.00 33.40
CA VAL A 14 -11.02 -32.78 33.32
C VAL A 14 -10.08 -31.64 33.74
N ILE A 15 -9.44 -31.00 32.75
CA ILE A 15 -8.89 -29.66 32.92
C ILE A 15 -10.10 -28.72 32.83
N PRO A 16 -10.39 -27.88 33.83
CA PRO A 16 -11.43 -26.89 33.69
C PRO A 16 -11.00 -25.90 32.62
N ALA A 17 -11.77 -25.83 31.54
CA ALA A 17 -11.73 -24.73 30.61
C ALA A 17 -11.94 -23.45 31.43
N LEU A 18 -10.86 -22.72 31.66
CA LEU A 18 -10.93 -21.32 32.06
C LEU A 18 -11.54 -20.62 30.85
N CYS A 19 -12.87 -20.55 30.80
CA CYS A 19 -13.57 -19.61 29.95
C CYS A 19 -13.08 -18.22 30.36
N CYS A 20 -12.10 -17.69 29.62
CA CYS A 20 -11.94 -16.25 29.52
C CYS A 20 -13.27 -15.75 28.97
N ALA A 21 -14.15 -15.30 29.86
CA ALA A 21 -15.32 -14.55 29.49
C ALA A 21 -14.81 -13.33 28.71
N ASN A 22 -15.10 -13.30 27.41
CA ASN A 22 -14.84 -12.11 26.60
C ASN A 22 -15.47 -10.91 27.34
N PRO A 23 -14.76 -9.78 27.50
CA PRO A 23 -15.35 -8.60 28.10
C PRO A 23 -16.63 -8.23 27.34
N PRO A 24 -17.65 -7.66 28.02
CA PRO A 24 -18.87 -7.23 27.34
C PRO A 24 -18.48 -6.31 26.19
N LYS A 25 -18.81 -6.71 24.96
CA LYS A 25 -18.47 -5.95 23.75
C LYS A 25 -19.17 -4.60 23.81
N ASP A 26 -18.42 -3.52 23.56
CA ASP A 26 -18.89 -2.16 23.73
C ASP A 26 -20.03 -1.86 22.75
N VAL A 27 -21.22 -1.60 23.29
CA VAL A 27 -22.38 -1.07 22.56
C VAL A 27 -22.62 0.35 23.06
N ILE A 28 -22.62 1.31 22.13
CA ILE A 28 -22.90 2.71 22.44
C ILE A 28 -24.27 3.06 21.86
N ASP A 29 -25.22 3.36 22.75
CA ASP A 29 -26.48 3.96 22.36
C ASP A 29 -26.24 5.39 21.85
N VAL A 30 -26.47 5.59 20.56
CA VAL A 30 -26.32 6.88 19.92
C VAL A 30 -27.46 7.81 20.35
N LYS A 31 -27.18 8.64 21.35
CA LYS A 31 -28.12 9.65 21.85
C LYS A 31 -27.99 10.95 21.06
N GLY A 32 -29.13 11.61 20.84
CA GLY A 32 -29.14 13.01 20.42
C GLY A 32 -28.78 13.27 18.96
N GLY A 33 -28.91 12.30 18.05
CA GLY A 33 -28.79 12.51 16.59
C GLY A 33 -30.13 12.48 15.83
N PRO A 34 -30.18 12.97 14.58
CA PRO A 34 -31.32 12.82 13.66
C PRO A 34 -31.67 11.35 13.40
N GLU A 35 -32.92 11.04 13.02
CA GLU A 35 -33.43 9.66 12.80
C GLU A 35 -32.41 8.74 12.10
N SER A 36 -31.81 7.83 12.87
CA SER A 36 -31.02 6.70 12.35
C SER A 36 -29.73 7.09 11.62
N VAL A 37 -29.24 8.33 11.80
CA VAL A 37 -27.99 8.81 11.18
C VAL A 37 -26.84 8.74 12.17
N VAL A 38 -25.76 8.09 11.78
CA VAL A 38 -24.49 8.02 12.52
C VAL A 38 -23.38 8.61 11.67
N TRP A 39 -22.56 9.50 12.23
CA TRP A 39 -21.34 9.97 11.56
C TRP A 39 -20.10 9.77 12.41
N VAL A 40 -19.00 9.53 11.70
CA VAL A 40 -17.70 9.12 12.20
C VAL A 40 -16.63 9.98 11.56
N VAL A 41 -15.62 10.37 12.32
CA VAL A 41 -14.44 11.05 11.79
C VAL A 41 -13.31 10.04 11.63
N GLN A 42 -12.62 10.05 10.49
CA GLN A 42 -11.42 9.26 10.24
C GLN A 42 -10.23 10.21 10.00
N LEU A 43 -9.11 9.91 10.65
CA LEU A 43 -7.80 10.51 10.48
C LEU A 43 -6.77 9.40 10.22
N SER A 44 -5.70 9.70 9.50
CA SER A 44 -4.68 8.70 9.16
C SER A 44 -3.33 9.36 8.89
N ASP A 45 -2.25 8.58 9.02
CA ASP A 45 -0.90 8.96 8.61
C ASP A 45 -0.51 10.31 9.22
N LEU A 46 -0.60 10.37 10.56
CA LEU A 46 -0.29 11.54 11.39
C LEU A 46 1.19 11.89 11.30
N HIS A 47 2.02 10.86 11.43
CA HIS A 47 3.47 10.93 11.47
C HIS A 47 3.98 12.07 12.36
N PHE A 48 3.52 12.14 13.60
CA PHE A 48 4.09 13.09 14.55
C PHE A 48 5.59 12.84 14.70
N SER A 49 6.36 13.92 14.73
CA SER A 49 7.80 13.84 14.61
C SER A 49 8.52 14.99 15.27
N VAL A 50 9.58 14.64 15.98
CA VAL A 50 10.55 15.59 16.53
C VAL A 50 11.22 16.45 15.44
N HIS A 51 11.19 16.01 14.18
CA HIS A 51 11.76 16.73 13.04
C HIS A 51 10.73 17.61 12.32
N HIS A 52 9.43 17.42 12.59
CA HIS A 52 8.31 18.12 11.98
C HIS A 52 7.22 18.45 13.01
N PRO A 53 7.54 19.31 14.01
CA PRO A 53 6.60 19.65 15.10
C PRO A 53 5.36 20.41 14.61
N ASP A 54 5.40 20.94 13.38
CA ASP A 54 4.24 21.54 12.72
C ASP A 54 3.07 20.56 12.59
N ARG A 55 3.34 19.25 12.42
CA ARG A 55 2.29 18.23 12.26
C ARG A 55 1.42 18.10 13.51
N ALA A 56 2.05 18.01 14.68
CA ALA A 56 1.38 17.97 15.98
C ALA A 56 0.71 19.30 16.31
N THR A 57 1.43 20.41 16.12
CA THR A 57 0.92 21.76 16.40
C THR A 57 -0.33 22.09 15.57
N ASP A 58 -0.30 21.79 14.26
CA ASP A 58 -1.44 21.97 13.38
C ASP A 58 -2.61 21.07 13.80
N PHE A 59 -2.32 19.84 14.26
CA PHE A 59 -3.35 18.87 14.64
C PHE A 59 -4.16 19.39 15.82
N THR A 60 -3.50 19.86 16.87
CA THR A 60 -4.16 20.49 18.01
C THR A 60 -5.00 21.70 17.59
N LYS A 61 -4.45 22.57 16.73
CA LYS A 61 -5.11 23.82 16.31
C LYS A 61 -6.33 23.61 15.42
N LEU A 62 -6.32 22.58 14.58
CA LEU A 62 -7.31 22.40 13.52
C LEU A 62 -8.30 21.28 13.83
N VAL A 63 -7.83 20.16 14.38
CA VAL A 63 -8.66 18.98 14.61
C VAL A 63 -9.53 19.15 15.85
N ALA A 64 -9.01 19.70 16.96
CA ALA A 64 -9.83 19.85 18.17
C ALA A 64 -11.08 20.74 17.96
N PRO A 65 -10.98 21.93 17.34
CA PRO A 65 -12.17 22.74 17.04
C PRO A 65 -13.09 22.08 16.01
N ALA A 66 -12.52 21.37 15.02
CA ALA A 66 -13.32 20.65 14.03
C ALA A 66 -14.12 19.51 14.67
N LEU A 67 -13.51 18.72 15.54
CA LEU A 67 -14.19 17.66 16.29
C LEU A 67 -15.29 18.22 17.21
N SER A 68 -15.05 19.36 17.86
CA SER A 68 -16.07 20.05 18.66
C SER A 68 -17.27 20.48 17.81
N MET A 69 -17.02 21.04 16.62
CA MET A 69 -18.07 21.44 15.68
C MET A 69 -18.83 20.25 15.10
N ILE A 70 -18.14 19.16 14.74
CA ILE A 70 -18.72 17.98 14.10
C ILE A 70 -19.48 17.13 15.13
N ASN A 71 -18.98 17.05 16.36
CA ASN A 71 -19.48 16.20 17.45
C ASN A 71 -19.80 14.77 16.97
N PRO A 72 -18.79 14.01 16.49
CA PRO A 72 -18.99 12.70 15.89
C PRO A 72 -19.38 11.62 16.90
N SER A 73 -19.92 10.52 16.39
CA SER A 73 -20.24 9.33 17.18
C SER A 73 -19.02 8.48 17.49
N LEU A 74 -17.98 8.59 16.67
CA LEU A 74 -16.75 7.82 16.74
C LEU A 74 -15.63 8.60 16.06
N VAL A 75 -14.41 8.45 16.56
CA VAL A 75 -13.19 8.99 15.94
C VAL A 75 -12.21 7.83 15.71
N LEU A 76 -11.84 7.63 14.45
CA LEU A 76 -10.96 6.55 14.00
C LEU A 76 -9.62 7.13 13.55
N ILE A 77 -8.52 6.56 14.02
CA ILE A 77 -7.15 6.94 13.64
C ILE A 77 -6.47 5.70 13.03
N THR A 78 -6.40 5.65 11.71
CA THR A 78 -6.07 4.43 10.94
C THR A 78 -4.56 4.24 10.70
N GLY A 79 -3.74 4.46 11.74
CA GLY A 79 -2.31 4.12 11.75
C GLY A 79 -1.35 5.22 11.30
N ASP A 80 -0.07 4.88 11.42
CA ASP A 80 1.09 5.77 11.27
C ASP A 80 0.96 7.01 12.16
N LEU A 81 0.80 6.74 13.46
CA LEU A 81 0.64 7.74 14.51
C LEU A 81 1.92 8.56 14.70
N THR A 82 3.06 7.88 14.66
CA THR A 82 4.41 8.46 14.79
C THR A 82 5.24 8.31 13.51
N ASP A 83 6.30 9.11 13.32
CA ASP A 83 7.12 9.04 12.10
C ASP A 83 8.24 8.01 12.20
N GLY A 84 8.84 7.78 13.38
CA GLY A 84 9.86 6.74 13.58
C GLY A 84 11.05 6.86 12.62
N LYS A 85 11.30 8.05 12.06
CA LYS A 85 12.29 8.31 11.00
C LYS A 85 13.31 9.32 11.48
N SER A 86 14.58 8.95 11.32
CA SER A 86 15.70 9.88 11.50
C SER A 86 15.66 11.03 10.47
N LYS A 87 16.29 12.16 10.81
CA LYS A 87 16.35 13.36 9.95
C LYS A 87 16.86 13.12 8.53
N ASP A 88 17.78 12.17 8.33
CA ASP A 88 18.30 11.82 7.00
C ASP A 88 17.46 10.76 6.27
N LEU A 89 16.39 10.26 6.91
CA LEU A 89 15.46 9.24 6.44
C LEU A 89 16.08 7.86 6.22
N LEU A 90 17.29 7.61 6.72
CA LEU A 90 18.03 6.36 6.49
C LEU A 90 17.91 5.35 7.64
N THR A 91 17.56 5.82 8.84
CA THR A 91 17.23 4.95 9.99
C THR A 91 15.75 5.09 10.32
N MET A 92 15.06 3.94 10.41
CA MET A 92 13.64 3.84 10.72
C MET A 92 13.44 2.88 11.90
N LYS A 93 13.10 3.41 13.07
CA LYS A 93 12.94 2.69 14.35
C LYS A 93 12.06 3.50 15.31
N GLN A 94 11.55 2.87 16.36
CA GLN A 94 10.76 3.55 17.38
C GLN A 94 11.49 4.75 18.01
N ASN A 95 10.76 5.83 18.25
CA ASN A 95 11.23 7.03 18.95
C ASN A 95 10.22 7.42 20.03
N GLU A 96 10.56 7.17 21.29
CA GLU A 96 9.66 7.38 22.43
C GLU A 96 9.21 8.85 22.58
N VAL A 97 10.03 9.82 22.17
CA VAL A 97 9.67 11.24 22.25
C VAL A 97 8.48 11.57 21.33
N GLU A 98 8.40 10.94 20.16
CA GLU A 98 7.27 11.12 19.24
C GLU A 98 5.99 10.48 19.79
N TRP A 99 6.11 9.39 20.56
CA TRP A 99 4.97 8.77 21.25
C TRP A 99 4.46 9.58 22.44
N VAL A 100 5.36 10.18 23.21
CA VAL A 100 4.99 11.12 24.28
C VAL A 100 4.31 12.36 23.69
N GLU A 101 4.79 12.87 22.55
CA GLU A 101 4.12 13.95 21.80
C GLU A 101 2.73 13.51 21.35
N TYR A 102 2.59 12.32 20.76
CA TYR A 102 1.28 11.78 20.36
C TYR A 102 0.30 11.71 21.52
N GLN A 103 0.68 11.11 22.65
CA GLN A 103 -0.17 11.03 23.83
C GLN A 103 -0.62 12.43 24.27
N THR A 104 0.32 13.36 24.41
CA THR A 104 0.04 14.73 24.89
C THR A 104 -0.91 15.47 23.95
N VAL A 105 -0.68 15.37 22.64
CA VAL A 105 -1.52 16.01 21.62
C VAL A 105 -2.92 15.43 21.64
N MET A 106 -3.06 14.10 21.74
CA MET A 106 -4.36 13.44 21.75
C MET A 106 -5.15 13.75 23.02
N GLU A 107 -4.50 13.77 24.19
CA GLU A 107 -5.13 14.19 25.45
C GLU A 107 -5.70 15.61 25.34
N HIS A 108 -4.91 16.56 24.82
CA HIS A 108 -5.37 17.92 24.59
C HIS A 108 -6.53 17.99 23.58
N VAL A 109 -6.48 17.23 22.49
CA VAL A 109 -7.54 17.20 21.47
C VAL A 109 -8.84 16.64 22.05
N ILE A 110 -8.76 15.57 22.83
CA ILE A 110 -9.92 14.96 23.52
C ILE A 110 -10.54 15.99 24.47
N GLU A 111 -9.74 16.60 25.35
CA GLU A 111 -10.21 17.60 26.31
C GLU A 111 -10.83 18.82 25.62
N SER A 112 -10.12 19.39 24.64
CA SER A 112 -10.56 20.62 23.94
C SER A 112 -11.75 20.41 23.01
N SER A 113 -11.93 19.19 22.48
CA SER A 113 -13.10 18.87 21.66
C SER A 113 -14.35 18.63 22.50
N GLY A 114 -14.19 18.31 23.80
CA GLY A 114 -15.29 17.95 24.70
C GLY A 114 -15.87 16.55 24.43
N LEU A 115 -15.16 15.71 23.68
CA LEU A 115 -15.58 14.35 23.35
C LEU A 115 -15.09 13.35 24.39
N ASP A 116 -15.84 12.26 24.58
CA ASP A 116 -15.45 11.18 25.48
C ASP A 116 -14.26 10.39 24.88
N LYS A 117 -13.22 10.13 25.68
CA LYS A 117 -12.06 9.35 25.24
C LYS A 117 -12.42 7.96 24.71
N SER A 118 -13.49 7.35 25.22
CA SER A 118 -13.94 6.00 24.84
C SER A 118 -14.37 5.87 23.38
N ILE A 119 -14.74 6.98 22.71
CA ILE A 119 -15.14 6.98 21.28
C ILE A 119 -13.95 7.12 20.32
N PHE A 120 -12.73 7.24 20.83
CA PHE A 120 -11.51 7.29 20.03
C PHE A 120 -10.91 5.89 19.90
N PHE A 121 -10.62 5.49 18.67
CA PHE A 121 -9.95 4.22 18.35
C PHE A 121 -8.76 4.50 17.44
N ASP A 122 -7.57 4.13 17.90
CA ASP A 122 -6.35 4.16 17.10
C ASP A 122 -5.80 2.75 16.88
N LEU A 123 -5.11 2.55 15.76
CA LEU A 123 -4.43 1.29 15.47
C LEU A 123 -3.02 1.56 14.95
N ARG A 124 -2.18 0.53 14.92
CA ARG A 124 -0.81 0.66 14.41
C ARG A 124 -0.80 0.79 12.89
N GLY A 125 0.07 1.66 12.38
CA GLY A 125 0.60 1.55 11.03
C GLY A 125 1.98 0.91 11.00
N ASN A 126 2.60 0.83 9.82
CA ASN A 126 3.92 0.23 9.71
C ASN A 126 5.00 1.05 10.44
N HIS A 127 4.83 2.37 10.53
CA HIS A 127 5.75 3.23 11.28
C HIS A 127 5.71 2.99 12.78
N ASP A 128 4.52 2.67 13.30
CA ASP A 128 4.29 2.43 14.72
C ASP A 128 4.87 1.08 15.17
N ASN A 129 5.32 0.25 14.21
CA ASN A 129 5.90 -1.06 14.45
C ASN A 129 7.35 -1.19 13.94
N PHE A 130 8.05 -0.10 13.64
CA PHE A 130 9.46 -0.20 13.22
C PHE A 130 10.39 -0.71 14.32
N GLY A 131 10.98 -1.88 14.11
CA GLY A 131 12.00 -2.45 15.00
C GLY A 131 11.46 -2.88 16.36
N VAL A 132 10.16 -3.16 16.48
CA VAL A 132 9.54 -3.67 17.71
C VAL A 132 9.70 -5.19 17.78
N PRO A 133 10.53 -5.73 18.69
CA PRO A 133 10.82 -7.17 18.72
C PRO A 133 9.65 -8.02 19.24
N LEU A 134 8.79 -7.45 20.09
CA LEU A 134 7.70 -8.16 20.74
C LEU A 134 6.57 -7.17 21.08
N LEU A 135 5.35 -7.48 20.67
CA LEU A 135 4.14 -6.74 21.07
C LEU A 135 3.89 -6.89 22.57
N GLY A 136 3.52 -5.79 23.22
CA GLY A 136 3.46 -5.65 24.69
C GLY A 136 4.83 -5.55 25.38
N GLY A 137 5.94 -5.63 24.62
CA GLY A 137 7.29 -5.51 25.15
C GLY A 137 7.73 -4.07 25.43
N ALA A 138 8.95 -3.91 25.95
CA ALA A 138 9.49 -2.60 26.37
C ALA A 138 9.59 -1.54 25.25
N PHE A 139 9.63 -1.96 23.98
CA PHE A 139 9.71 -1.09 22.81
C PHE A 139 8.39 -0.99 22.04
N ASP A 140 7.32 -1.67 22.49
CA ASP A 140 5.98 -1.51 21.92
C ASP A 140 5.31 -0.28 22.53
N PHE A 141 5.68 0.87 21.99
CA PHE A 141 5.19 2.15 22.45
C PHE A 141 3.72 2.39 22.11
N PHE A 142 3.18 1.71 21.09
CA PHE A 142 1.74 1.74 20.85
C PHE A 142 0.98 1.26 22.08
N SER A 143 1.29 0.07 22.60
CA SER A 143 0.60 -0.48 23.79
C SER A 143 0.71 0.42 25.03
N LYS A 144 1.77 1.23 25.12
CA LYS A 144 2.03 2.15 26.24
C LYS A 144 1.36 3.52 26.10
N TYR A 145 1.37 4.09 24.89
CA TYR A 145 1.03 5.51 24.66
C TYR A 145 -0.22 5.73 23.81
N SER A 146 -0.69 4.71 23.07
CA SER A 146 -1.87 4.85 22.23
C SER A 146 -3.15 4.97 23.06
N ILE A 147 -4.20 5.53 22.47
CA ILE A 147 -5.51 5.66 23.11
C ILE A 147 -6.07 4.27 23.43
N ASN A 148 -6.01 3.35 22.46
CA ASN A 148 -6.46 1.98 22.66
C ASN A 148 -5.62 1.26 23.72
N GLY A 149 -4.29 1.45 23.74
CA GLY A 149 -3.42 0.92 24.80
C GLY A 149 -3.83 1.42 26.18
N GLN A 150 -4.10 2.72 26.32
CA GLN A 150 -4.53 3.34 27.58
C GLN A 150 -5.93 2.92 28.04
N LEU A 151 -6.80 2.54 27.11
CA LEU A 151 -8.13 2.00 27.40
C LEU A 151 -8.13 0.47 27.57
N GLY A 152 -6.97 -0.19 27.49
CA GLY A 152 -6.87 -1.64 27.60
C GLY A 152 -7.35 -2.42 26.36
N ARG A 153 -7.54 -1.75 25.22
CA ARG A 153 -7.90 -2.34 23.91
C ARG A 153 -6.65 -2.84 23.19
N THR A 154 -5.99 -3.83 23.77
CA THR A 154 -4.67 -4.30 23.29
C THR A 154 -4.73 -5.39 22.22
N GLY A 155 -5.92 -5.88 21.87
CA GLY A 155 -6.10 -6.89 20.82
C GLY A 155 -5.80 -6.35 19.42
N ASN A 156 -5.47 -7.24 18.49
CA ASN A 156 -5.30 -6.89 17.08
C ASN A 156 -6.63 -6.60 16.38
N VAL A 157 -7.74 -7.13 16.91
CA VAL A 157 -9.09 -6.87 16.43
C VAL A 157 -9.88 -6.22 17.56
N ASN A 158 -10.41 -5.02 17.31
CA ASN A 158 -11.27 -4.30 18.26
C ASN A 158 -12.56 -3.91 17.56
N SER A 159 -13.71 -4.17 18.17
CA SER A 159 -15.01 -3.85 17.60
C SER A 159 -15.79 -2.89 18.49
N ILE A 160 -16.63 -2.08 17.86
CA ILE A 160 -17.59 -1.20 18.53
C ILE A 160 -18.90 -1.21 17.76
N THR A 161 -20.01 -1.35 18.48
CA THR A 161 -21.35 -1.25 17.89
C THR A 161 -22.00 0.05 18.29
N LEU A 162 -22.35 0.88 17.31
CA LEU A 162 -23.19 2.05 17.51
C LEU A 162 -24.64 1.66 17.25
N GLN A 163 -25.51 1.85 18.24
CA GLN A 163 -26.92 1.46 18.16
C GLN A 163 -27.81 2.71 18.04
N THR A 164 -28.64 2.76 16.99
CA THR A 164 -29.74 3.71 16.86
C THR A 164 -31.05 3.03 17.26
N ARG A 165 -32.19 3.73 17.15
CA ARG A 165 -33.50 3.19 17.54
C ARG A 165 -33.93 1.96 16.73
N ASP A 166 -33.43 1.83 15.51
CA ASP A 166 -33.92 0.93 14.48
C ASP A 166 -32.80 0.17 13.76
N ARG A 167 -31.52 0.44 14.07
CA ARG A 167 -30.36 -0.14 13.37
C ARG A 167 -29.14 -0.28 14.28
N LYS A 168 -28.26 -1.18 13.86
CA LYS A 168 -26.91 -1.32 14.43
C LYS A 168 -25.86 -1.01 13.38
N HIS A 169 -24.78 -0.37 13.81
CA HIS A 169 -23.63 -0.05 12.99
C HIS A 169 -22.39 -0.66 13.64
N LEU A 170 -21.88 -1.74 13.06
CA LEU A 170 -20.72 -2.44 13.57
C LEU A 170 -19.47 -1.89 12.91
N PHE A 171 -18.52 -1.43 13.72
CA PHE A 171 -17.19 -1.03 13.28
C PHE A 171 -16.18 -2.05 13.81
N VAL A 172 -15.34 -2.59 12.94
CA VAL A 172 -14.29 -3.54 13.32
C VAL A 172 -12.93 -3.05 12.85
N GLY A 173 -12.07 -2.68 13.80
CA GLY A 173 -10.69 -2.29 13.57
C GLY A 173 -9.78 -3.49 13.54
N VAL A 174 -8.86 -3.54 12.56
CA VAL A 174 -7.89 -4.62 12.42
C VAL A 174 -6.46 -4.10 12.28
N ASP A 175 -5.59 -4.50 13.21
CA ASP A 175 -4.14 -4.31 13.19
C ASP A 175 -3.48 -5.53 12.54
N THR A 176 -3.06 -5.36 11.28
CA THR A 176 -2.32 -6.38 10.52
C THR A 176 -0.83 -6.07 10.44
N THR A 177 -0.27 -5.26 11.33
CA THR A 177 1.19 -5.10 11.39
C THR A 177 1.85 -6.43 11.75
N MET A 178 3.13 -6.61 11.37
CA MET A 178 3.87 -7.84 11.70
C MET A 178 3.91 -8.07 13.22
N SER A 179 3.74 -9.33 13.65
CA SER A 179 3.91 -9.73 15.04
C SER A 179 5.28 -9.34 15.62
N VAL A 180 6.30 -9.33 14.76
CA VAL A 180 7.65 -8.88 15.04
C VAL A 180 8.02 -7.79 14.04
N GLY A 181 8.03 -6.55 14.49
CA GLY A 181 8.30 -5.37 13.69
C GLY A 181 9.77 -5.24 13.31
N VAL A 182 10.10 -5.27 12.02
CA VAL A 182 11.47 -5.02 11.55
C VAL A 182 11.72 -3.53 11.33
N ARG A 183 12.99 -3.10 11.43
CA ARG A 183 13.38 -1.75 11.01
C ARG A 183 13.08 -1.55 9.51
N GLY A 184 12.77 -0.32 9.13
CA GLY A 184 12.64 0.03 7.72
C GLY A 184 13.97 -0.08 6.97
N PRO A 185 13.97 -0.26 5.63
CA PRO A 185 12.82 -0.09 4.74
C PRO A 185 11.92 -1.32 4.54
N THR A 186 12.18 -2.46 5.17
CA THR A 186 11.45 -3.72 4.88
C THR A 186 10.29 -3.99 5.83
N ASN A 187 9.52 -2.96 6.17
CA ASN A 187 8.30 -3.03 6.99
C ASN A 187 7.26 -2.10 6.35
N LEU A 188 6.60 -2.61 5.32
CA LEU A 188 5.75 -1.89 4.37
C LEU A 188 4.38 -2.56 4.19
N PHE A 189 4.29 -3.88 4.30
CA PHE A 189 3.05 -4.63 4.06
C PHE A 189 2.31 -4.94 5.36
N GLY A 190 1.00 -5.11 5.26
CA GLY A 190 0.21 -5.80 6.28
C GLY A 190 0.44 -7.31 6.20
N HIS A 191 0.54 -7.97 7.34
CA HIS A 191 0.78 -9.40 7.52
C HIS A 191 -0.33 -10.02 8.40
N PRO A 192 -1.56 -10.15 7.88
CA PRO A 192 -2.63 -10.79 8.63
C PRO A 192 -2.28 -12.25 8.95
N THR A 193 -2.36 -12.63 10.21
CA THR A 193 -2.22 -14.03 10.64
C THR A 193 -3.55 -14.77 10.53
N ASP A 194 -3.51 -16.10 10.48
CA ASP A 194 -4.73 -16.91 10.48
C ASP A 194 -5.60 -16.65 11.73
N GLN A 195 -4.94 -16.38 12.88
CA GLN A 195 -5.62 -15.99 14.11
C GLN A 195 -6.35 -14.65 13.95
N VAL A 196 -5.68 -13.60 13.48
CA VAL A 196 -6.29 -12.27 13.29
C VAL A 196 -7.46 -12.34 12.30
N LEU A 197 -7.32 -13.11 11.22
CA LEU A 197 -8.41 -13.31 10.26
C LEU A 197 -9.60 -14.07 10.87
N SER A 198 -9.35 -15.05 11.74
CA SER A 198 -10.41 -15.78 12.45
C SER A 198 -11.12 -14.91 13.48
N GLU A 199 -10.38 -14.06 14.20
CA GLU A 199 -10.94 -13.09 15.14
C GLU A 199 -11.79 -12.05 14.40
N LEU A 200 -11.31 -11.53 13.28
CA LEU A 200 -12.04 -10.61 12.41
C LEU A 200 -13.34 -11.23 11.88
N ASP A 201 -13.31 -12.48 11.42
CA ASP A 201 -14.49 -13.22 10.96
C ASP A 201 -15.53 -13.40 12.09
N MET A 202 -15.07 -13.71 13.30
CA MET A 202 -15.91 -13.82 14.50
C MET A 202 -16.53 -12.48 14.91
N GLU A 203 -15.77 -11.38 14.85
CA GLU A 203 -16.30 -10.05 15.18
C GLU A 203 -17.33 -9.59 14.15
N LEU A 204 -17.08 -9.81 12.86
CA LEU A 204 -18.00 -9.43 11.79
C LEU A 204 -19.28 -10.28 11.79
N SER A 205 -19.24 -11.54 12.21
CA SER A 205 -20.42 -12.40 12.33
C SER A 205 -21.23 -12.18 13.61
N HIS A 206 -20.73 -11.36 14.55
CA HIS A 206 -21.24 -11.31 15.92
C HIS A 206 -22.76 -11.14 16.02
N TRP A 207 -23.32 -10.28 15.17
CA TRP A 207 -24.73 -9.91 15.23
C TRP A 207 -25.62 -10.67 14.23
N ASP A 208 -25.05 -11.50 13.35
CA ASP A 208 -25.78 -12.13 12.23
C ASP A 208 -26.89 -13.06 12.70
N SER A 209 -26.74 -13.66 13.88
CA SER A 209 -27.75 -14.53 14.50
C SER A 209 -28.54 -13.87 15.63
N GLN A 210 -28.12 -12.68 16.09
CA GLN A 210 -28.57 -12.08 17.35
C GLN A 210 -29.39 -10.80 17.17
N SER A 211 -29.24 -10.12 16.03
CA SER A 211 -29.95 -8.87 15.77
C SER A 211 -31.22 -9.10 14.97
N LYS A 212 -32.34 -8.52 15.42
CA LYS A 212 -33.54 -8.35 14.59
C LYS A 212 -33.44 -7.09 13.72
N ASP A 213 -32.58 -6.15 14.11
CA ASP A 213 -32.40 -4.87 13.43
C ASP A 213 -31.37 -5.01 12.30
N PRO A 214 -31.56 -4.30 11.17
CA PRO A 214 -30.58 -4.23 10.09
C PRO A 214 -29.21 -3.73 10.57
N ILE A 215 -28.15 -4.30 9.99
CA ILE A 215 -26.77 -4.05 10.41
C ILE A 215 -25.97 -3.49 9.25
N THR A 216 -25.29 -2.37 9.49
CA THR A 216 -24.26 -1.87 8.58
C THR A 216 -22.90 -2.19 9.17
N LYS A 217 -22.06 -2.94 8.44
CA LYS A 217 -20.72 -3.33 8.88
C LYS A 217 -19.66 -2.49 8.16
N ILE A 218 -18.72 -1.92 8.91
CA ILE A 218 -17.58 -1.16 8.39
C ILE A 218 -16.31 -1.69 9.04
N SER A 219 -15.31 -2.01 8.25
CA SER A 219 -14.00 -2.39 8.77
C SER A 219 -13.01 -1.24 8.59
N PHE A 220 -12.04 -1.11 9.48
CA PHE A 220 -10.98 -0.12 9.36
C PHE A 220 -9.62 -0.72 9.71
N GLY A 221 -8.58 -0.26 9.02
CA GLY A 221 -7.22 -0.78 9.16
C GLY A 221 -6.22 0.22 8.59
N HIS A 222 -4.93 -0.09 8.67
CA HIS A 222 -3.91 0.80 8.11
C HIS A 222 -3.65 0.51 6.63
N PHE A 223 -3.41 -0.77 6.28
CA PHE A 223 -2.92 -1.16 4.96
C PHE A 223 -4.06 -1.32 3.94
N PRO A 224 -3.91 -0.76 2.74
CA PRO A 224 -4.70 -1.14 1.57
C PRO A 224 -4.47 -2.61 1.22
N LEU A 225 -5.46 -3.24 0.61
CA LEU A 225 -5.42 -4.66 0.29
C LEU A 225 -4.35 -5.00 -0.76
N SER A 226 -3.99 -4.06 -1.63
CA SER A 226 -2.85 -4.17 -2.56
C SER A 226 -1.49 -4.23 -1.85
N PHE A 227 -1.42 -3.77 -0.60
CA PHE A 227 -0.26 -3.81 0.29
C PHE A 227 -0.50 -4.71 1.52
N SER A 228 -1.37 -5.70 1.40
CA SER A 228 -1.56 -6.75 2.41
C SER A 228 -1.12 -8.10 1.84
N ALA A 229 -0.32 -8.84 2.62
CA ALA A 229 -0.01 -10.23 2.35
C ALA A 229 -1.21 -11.14 2.68
N THR A 230 -1.14 -12.39 2.21
CA THR A 230 -2.02 -13.47 2.66
C THR A 230 -1.46 -14.09 3.93
N SER A 231 -2.34 -14.67 4.74
CA SER A 231 -1.94 -15.48 5.89
C SER A 231 -1.25 -16.78 5.48
N HIS A 232 -0.77 -17.55 6.47
CA HIS A 232 -0.11 -18.84 6.22
C HIS A 232 -1.05 -19.86 5.54
N SER A 233 -2.35 -19.86 5.86
CA SER A 233 -3.35 -20.68 5.14
C SER A 233 -3.72 -20.18 3.74
N GLY A 234 -3.16 -19.04 3.30
CA GLY A 234 -3.46 -18.43 2.00
C GLY A 234 -4.73 -17.57 1.98
N LYS A 235 -5.36 -17.33 3.13
CA LYS A 235 -6.52 -16.43 3.26
C LYS A 235 -6.08 -14.98 3.28
N SER A 236 -6.95 -14.09 2.81
CA SER A 236 -6.73 -12.65 2.79
C SER A 236 -7.83 -11.89 3.54
N LEU A 237 -7.56 -10.63 3.88
CA LEU A 237 -8.59 -9.71 4.38
C LEU A 237 -9.75 -9.56 3.38
N LYS A 238 -9.44 -9.54 2.08
CA LYS A 238 -10.44 -9.46 1.01
C LYS A 238 -11.47 -10.59 1.12
N ASP A 239 -11.01 -11.82 1.39
CA ASP A 239 -11.90 -12.99 1.49
C ASP A 239 -12.89 -12.84 2.65
N ILE A 240 -12.40 -12.38 3.81
CA ILE A 240 -13.24 -12.15 4.99
C ILE A 240 -14.24 -11.01 4.73
N PHE A 241 -13.79 -9.89 4.18
CA PHE A 241 -14.66 -8.74 3.89
C PHE A 241 -15.74 -9.05 2.86
N LEU A 242 -15.42 -9.82 1.81
CA LEU A 242 -16.43 -10.30 0.84
C LEU A 242 -17.41 -11.27 1.48
N ASN A 243 -16.96 -12.17 2.36
CA ASN A 243 -17.83 -13.12 3.04
C ASN A 243 -18.89 -12.44 3.93
N HIS A 244 -18.53 -11.30 4.52
CA HIS A 244 -19.39 -10.52 5.40
C HIS A 244 -20.16 -9.38 4.71
N SER A 245 -19.94 -9.18 3.41
CA SER A 245 -20.54 -8.09 2.62
C SER A 245 -20.52 -6.74 3.34
N ILE A 246 -19.34 -6.38 3.87
CA ILE A 246 -19.18 -5.11 4.58
C ILE A 246 -19.45 -3.94 3.63
N SER A 247 -19.97 -2.82 4.13
CA SER A 247 -20.24 -1.66 3.26
C SER A 247 -18.94 -1.02 2.77
N ALA A 248 -17.96 -0.87 3.67
CA ALA A 248 -16.65 -0.35 3.32
C ALA A 248 -15.54 -0.85 4.25
N TYR A 249 -14.34 -0.98 3.70
CA TYR A 249 -13.07 -1.01 4.40
C TYR A 249 -12.37 0.35 4.23
N ILE A 250 -12.10 1.05 5.33
CA ILE A 250 -11.45 2.36 5.31
C ILE A 250 -10.00 2.27 5.83
N CYS A 251 -9.06 2.88 5.12
CA CYS A 251 -7.63 2.74 5.40
C CYS A 251 -6.78 3.98 5.05
N GLY A 252 -5.47 3.90 5.31
CA GLY A 252 -4.45 4.92 5.04
C GLY A 252 -3.26 4.35 4.25
N HIS A 253 -2.03 4.74 4.61
CA HIS A 253 -0.73 4.18 4.17
C HIS A 253 -0.09 4.71 2.88
N LEU A 254 -0.82 4.92 1.76
CA LEU A 254 -0.20 5.41 0.51
C LEU A 254 -0.11 6.93 0.45
N HIS A 255 -0.85 7.64 1.31
CA HIS A 255 -0.96 9.09 1.33
C HIS A 255 -1.59 9.67 0.04
N ALA A 256 -1.84 10.98 0.03
CA ALA A 256 -2.38 11.66 -1.16
C ALA A 256 -1.36 11.79 -2.33
N ARG A 257 -0.16 11.19 -2.24
CA ARG A 257 0.90 11.36 -3.26
C ARG A 257 0.59 10.65 -4.58
N PHE A 258 -0.18 9.57 -4.53
CA PHE A 258 -0.45 8.73 -5.71
C PHE A 258 -1.68 9.17 -6.50
N GLY A 259 -2.57 9.95 -5.88
CA GLY A 259 -3.78 10.46 -6.49
C GLY A 259 -4.81 10.81 -5.43
N LYS A 260 -5.97 11.32 -5.87
CA LYS A 260 -7.13 11.54 -5.00
C LYS A 260 -8.12 10.38 -5.06
N ASN A 261 -8.05 9.54 -6.11
CA ASN A 261 -8.99 8.44 -6.34
C ASN A 261 -8.39 7.09 -5.90
N LEU A 262 -7.92 7.03 -4.66
CA LEU A 262 -7.45 5.78 -4.04
C LEU A 262 -8.63 5.00 -3.47
N LYS A 263 -9.48 4.54 -4.40
CA LYS A 263 -10.73 3.83 -4.13
C LYS A 263 -10.77 2.57 -4.97
N ARG A 264 -11.27 1.47 -4.42
CA ARG A 264 -11.40 0.21 -5.14
C ARG A 264 -12.70 -0.47 -4.76
N HIS A 265 -13.49 -0.86 -5.75
CA HIS A 265 -14.67 -1.68 -5.53
C HIS A 265 -14.28 -3.15 -5.71
N HIS A 266 -14.57 -3.97 -4.70
CA HIS A 266 -14.30 -5.40 -4.71
C HIS A 266 -15.60 -6.16 -4.91
N GLN A 267 -15.60 -7.11 -5.84
CA GLN A 267 -16.69 -8.04 -6.05
C GLN A 267 -16.14 -9.47 -6.08
N LEU A 268 -16.99 -10.44 -5.74
CA LEU A 268 -16.61 -11.84 -5.82
C LEU A 268 -16.32 -12.23 -7.28
N SER A 269 -15.08 -12.65 -7.55
CA SER A 269 -14.64 -13.09 -8.87
C SER A 269 -13.98 -14.46 -8.80
N SER A 270 -14.22 -15.30 -9.81
CA SER A 270 -13.77 -16.69 -9.85
C SER A 270 -12.26 -16.89 -10.10
N SER A 271 -11.50 -15.82 -10.38
CA SER A 271 -10.06 -15.91 -10.65
C SER A 271 -9.23 -15.02 -9.71
N PRO A 272 -8.06 -15.49 -9.25
CA PRO A 272 -7.11 -14.65 -8.52
C PRO A 272 -6.55 -13.59 -9.46
N GLU A 273 -7.09 -12.38 -9.37
CA GLU A 273 -6.65 -11.25 -10.17
C GLU A 273 -5.40 -10.61 -9.52
N PHE A 274 -4.22 -10.89 -10.09
CA PHE A 274 -2.98 -10.15 -9.79
C PHE A 274 -3.12 -8.63 -10.03
N PHE A 275 -4.03 -8.26 -10.91
CA PHE A 275 -4.28 -6.89 -11.33
C PHE A 275 -5.77 -6.63 -11.46
N GLN A 276 -6.20 -5.47 -10.96
CA GLN A 276 -7.45 -4.85 -11.35
C GLN A 276 -7.13 -3.58 -12.13
N LEU A 277 -7.70 -3.39 -13.32
CA LEU A 277 -7.29 -2.30 -14.21
C LEU A 277 -7.93 -0.95 -13.86
N ASN A 278 -9.08 -0.94 -13.19
CA ASN A 278 -9.84 0.26 -12.85
C ASN A 278 -10.56 0.10 -11.49
N ILE A 279 -11.15 1.18 -10.99
CA ILE A 279 -11.85 1.23 -9.69
C ILE A 279 -12.93 0.15 -9.58
N HIS A 280 -13.70 -0.02 -10.65
CA HIS A 280 -14.73 -1.05 -10.76
C HIS A 280 -14.20 -2.26 -11.52
N GLN A 281 -14.48 -3.46 -11.02
CA GLN A 281 -14.20 -4.69 -11.77
C GLN A 281 -15.09 -4.76 -13.01
N LEU A 282 -14.58 -5.34 -14.10
CA LEU A 282 -15.31 -5.46 -15.37
C LEU A 282 -16.38 -6.55 -15.28
N SER A 283 -17.45 -6.30 -14.52
CA SER A 283 -18.60 -7.18 -14.38
C SER A 283 -19.77 -6.63 -15.21
N SER A 284 -20.38 -7.49 -16.03
CA SER A 284 -21.71 -7.23 -16.58
C SER A 284 -22.69 -7.28 -15.42
N GLN A 285 -23.34 -6.16 -15.09
CA GLN A 285 -24.32 -6.13 -14.00
C GLN A 285 -25.43 -7.15 -14.32
N PRO A 286 -25.55 -8.26 -13.57
CA PRO A 286 -26.56 -9.26 -13.85
C PRO A 286 -27.96 -8.68 -13.59
N PRO A 287 -29.02 -9.25 -14.20
CA PRO A 287 -30.38 -8.88 -13.86
C PRO A 287 -30.62 -9.11 -12.37
N VAL A 288 -31.27 -8.16 -11.71
CA VAL A 288 -31.58 -8.23 -10.28
C VAL A 288 -32.63 -9.32 -10.05
N ASN A 289 -32.35 -10.23 -9.12
CA ASN A 289 -33.27 -11.27 -8.72
C ASN A 289 -33.96 -10.88 -7.40
N CYS A 290 -35.24 -10.53 -7.45
CA CYS A 290 -36.04 -10.13 -6.28
C CYS A 290 -36.57 -11.31 -5.43
N SER A 291 -36.04 -12.51 -5.60
CA SER A 291 -36.42 -13.66 -4.78
C SER A 291 -35.88 -13.49 -3.35
N THR A 292 -36.65 -13.85 -2.33
CA THR A 292 -36.26 -13.75 -0.92
C THR A 292 -35.02 -14.58 -0.55
N ASP A 293 -34.72 -15.62 -1.35
CA ASP A 293 -33.54 -16.49 -1.19
C ASP A 293 -32.37 -16.11 -2.12
N ALA A 294 -32.46 -14.98 -2.84
CA ALA A 294 -31.39 -14.54 -3.73
C ALA A 294 -30.17 -14.09 -2.90
N PRO A 295 -28.97 -14.64 -3.14
CA PRO A 295 -27.78 -14.22 -2.42
C PRO A 295 -27.47 -12.75 -2.74
N THR A 296 -27.32 -11.93 -1.71
CA THR A 296 -26.77 -10.58 -1.84
C THR A 296 -25.39 -10.67 -2.48
N ALA A 297 -25.09 -9.79 -3.43
CA ALA A 297 -23.77 -9.79 -4.05
C ALA A 297 -22.70 -9.53 -2.98
N ASN A 298 -21.71 -10.43 -2.91
CA ASN A 298 -20.56 -10.27 -2.05
C ASN A 298 -19.67 -9.19 -2.65
N GLU A 299 -19.78 -7.98 -2.11
CA GLU A 299 -19.02 -6.81 -2.53
C GLU A 299 -18.73 -5.89 -1.36
N PHE A 300 -17.74 -5.01 -1.54
CA PHE A 300 -17.49 -3.91 -0.62
C PHE A 300 -16.64 -2.82 -1.29
N TRP A 301 -16.66 -1.63 -0.70
CA TRP A 301 -15.76 -0.53 -1.06
C TRP A 301 -14.50 -0.51 -0.22
N GLU A 302 -13.34 -0.40 -0.85
CA GLU A 302 -12.08 -0.04 -0.18
C GLU A 302 -11.80 1.45 -0.41
N TRP A 303 -11.67 2.21 0.68
CA TRP A 303 -11.49 3.65 0.64
C TRP A 303 -10.28 4.10 1.43
N GLU A 304 -9.19 4.35 0.72
CA GLU A 304 -8.02 4.98 1.30
C GLU A 304 -8.21 6.49 1.45
N MET A 305 -7.72 7.08 2.53
CA MET A 305 -7.77 8.53 2.77
C MET A 305 -6.43 9.23 2.56
N GLY A 306 -6.50 10.55 2.33
CA GLY A 306 -5.31 11.39 2.33
C GLY A 306 -4.65 11.47 3.72
N ASP A 307 -3.37 11.83 3.74
CA ASP A 307 -2.56 11.84 4.95
C ASP A 307 -2.65 13.16 5.72
N TRP A 308 -2.64 13.09 7.05
CA TRP A 308 -2.44 14.29 7.87
C TRP A 308 -1.05 14.91 7.65
N ARG A 309 -0.02 14.07 7.51
CA ARG A 309 1.39 14.46 7.38
C ARG A 309 1.66 15.58 6.37
N LYS A 310 1.03 15.57 5.20
CA LYS A 310 1.19 16.62 4.18
C LYS A 310 -0.08 17.36 3.87
N SER A 311 -1.18 16.63 3.65
CA SER A 311 -2.44 17.23 3.22
C SER A 311 -3.29 17.77 4.36
N ARG A 312 -2.98 17.41 5.62
CA ARG A 312 -3.84 17.76 6.77
C ARG A 312 -5.28 17.34 6.48
N ALA A 313 -5.45 16.13 5.94
CA ALA A 313 -6.74 15.63 5.55
C ALA A 313 -7.49 15.01 6.74
N MET A 314 -8.81 15.12 6.71
CA MET A 314 -9.72 14.48 7.66
C MET A 314 -10.96 14.03 6.90
N ARG A 315 -11.43 12.80 7.11
CA ARG A 315 -12.66 12.31 6.51
C ARG A 315 -13.80 12.36 7.52
N ILE A 316 -14.99 12.74 7.06
CA ILE A 316 -16.24 12.54 7.78
C ILE A 316 -17.07 11.54 6.99
N LEU A 317 -17.42 10.44 7.64
CA LEU A 317 -18.26 9.37 7.12
C LEU A 317 -19.65 9.50 7.76
N ALA A 318 -20.71 9.29 7.01
CA ALA A 318 -22.07 9.18 7.53
C ALA A 318 -22.77 7.91 7.01
N ILE A 319 -23.50 7.27 7.92
CA ILE A 319 -24.41 6.17 7.63
C ILE A 319 -25.83 6.69 7.87
N ASP A 320 -26.61 6.83 6.80
CA ASP A 320 -27.98 7.34 6.83
C ASP A 320 -28.89 6.26 6.24
N ARG A 321 -29.72 5.63 7.08
CA ARG A 321 -30.60 4.52 6.68
C ARG A 321 -29.84 3.40 5.92
N GLY A 322 -28.58 3.15 6.29
CA GLY A 322 -27.73 2.11 5.73
C GLY A 322 -26.92 2.52 4.52
N HIS A 323 -27.21 3.69 3.96
CA HIS A 323 -26.39 4.28 2.90
C HIS A 323 -25.16 4.92 3.52
N VAL A 324 -23.98 4.56 3.00
CA VAL A 324 -22.70 5.04 3.48
C VAL A 324 -22.18 6.11 2.53
N SER A 325 -21.91 7.30 3.07
CA SER A 325 -21.38 8.44 2.33
C SER A 325 -20.22 9.07 3.10
N TYR A 326 -19.33 9.79 2.41
CA TYR A 326 -18.25 10.51 3.07
C TYR A 326 -17.90 11.82 2.38
N VAL A 327 -17.19 12.68 3.10
CA VAL A 327 -16.52 13.88 2.58
C VAL A 327 -15.12 13.96 3.16
N ASP A 328 -14.15 14.34 2.34
CA ASP A 328 -12.77 14.57 2.74
C ASP A 328 -12.52 16.08 2.87
N VAL A 329 -12.03 16.50 4.04
CA VAL A 329 -11.71 17.88 4.38
C VAL A 329 -10.21 18.07 4.28
N ASP A 330 -9.78 19.01 3.44
CA ASP A 330 -8.39 19.43 3.31
C ASP A 330 -8.18 20.75 4.07
N PHE A 331 -7.50 20.68 5.22
CA PHE A 331 -7.22 21.87 6.03
C PHE A 331 -6.10 22.76 5.46
N LYS A 332 -5.31 22.31 4.46
CA LYS A 332 -4.38 23.21 3.75
C LYS A 332 -5.11 24.24 2.90
N LEU A 333 -6.35 23.96 2.50
CA LEU A 333 -7.24 24.92 1.83
C LEU A 333 -7.88 25.93 2.79
N GLY A 334 -7.51 25.89 4.07
CA GLY A 334 -8.00 26.79 5.12
C GLY A 334 -9.00 26.13 6.06
N THR A 335 -9.16 26.73 7.25
CA THR A 335 -10.11 26.26 8.27
C THR A 335 -11.53 26.34 7.73
N LYS A 336 -12.21 25.19 7.64
CA LYS A 336 -13.61 25.12 7.21
C LYS A 336 -14.51 25.54 8.38
N LYS A 337 -15.24 26.64 8.20
CA LYS A 337 -16.25 27.13 9.16
C LYS A 337 -17.59 26.40 9.01
N THR A 338 -17.82 25.85 7.82
CA THR A 338 -18.99 25.05 7.48
C THR A 338 -18.52 23.85 6.67
N ILE A 339 -19.07 22.67 6.96
CA ILE A 339 -18.80 21.42 6.25
C ILE A 339 -20.15 20.81 5.90
N ILE A 340 -20.32 20.47 4.62
CA ILE A 340 -21.56 19.89 4.09
C ILE A 340 -21.25 18.47 3.66
N LEU A 341 -21.95 17.51 4.27
CA LEU A 341 -21.87 16.09 3.94
C LEU A 341 -23.24 15.64 3.41
N PRO A 342 -23.44 15.60 2.08
CA PRO A 342 -24.69 15.08 1.55
C PRO A 342 -24.74 13.56 1.78
N THR A 343 -25.80 13.10 2.43
CA THR A 343 -26.00 11.69 2.82
C THR A 343 -26.84 10.91 1.82
N PHE A 344 -27.71 11.60 1.09
CA PHE A 344 -28.53 11.01 0.02
C PHE A 344 -28.97 12.08 -1.00
N PRO A 345 -29.03 11.77 -2.31
CA PRO A 345 -28.63 10.52 -2.99
C PRO A 345 -27.10 10.29 -2.97
N LEU A 346 -26.68 9.04 -3.09
CA LEU A 346 -25.27 8.64 -3.05
C LEU A 346 -24.50 9.02 -4.31
N ASP A 347 -23.19 9.21 -4.16
CA ASP A 347 -22.26 9.37 -5.29
C ASP A 347 -22.22 8.10 -6.15
N SER A 348 -22.63 8.22 -7.41
CA SER A 348 -22.68 7.08 -8.34
C SER A 348 -21.31 6.56 -8.75
N GLN A 349 -20.23 7.31 -8.54
CA GLN A 349 -18.87 6.91 -8.90
C GLN A 349 -18.21 6.05 -7.80
N LEU A 350 -18.39 6.45 -6.53
CA LEU A 350 -17.55 5.99 -5.42
C LEU A 350 -18.30 5.41 -4.22
N MET A 351 -19.63 5.51 -4.18
CA MET A 351 -20.44 5.13 -3.00
C MET A 351 -21.62 4.20 -3.34
N SER A 352 -22.01 4.10 -4.61
CA SER A 352 -23.08 3.19 -5.04
C SER A 352 -22.70 1.71 -4.89
N THR A 353 -23.67 0.89 -4.51
CA THR A 353 -23.53 -0.56 -4.33
C THR A 353 -24.62 -1.29 -5.11
N SER A 354 -24.37 -2.55 -5.50
CA SER A 354 -25.38 -3.45 -6.05
C SER A 354 -26.53 -3.71 -5.06
N SER A 355 -26.28 -3.67 -3.74
CA SER A 355 -27.34 -3.76 -2.74
C SER A 355 -28.33 -2.59 -2.87
N PHE A 356 -27.84 -1.38 -3.11
CA PHE A 356 -28.71 -0.23 -3.33
C PHE A 356 -29.56 -0.38 -4.60
N ARG A 357 -28.96 -0.90 -5.68
CA ARG A 357 -29.69 -1.23 -6.91
C ARG A 357 -30.77 -2.31 -6.66
N HIS A 358 -30.43 -3.35 -5.90
CA HIS A 358 -31.37 -4.41 -5.52
C HIS A 358 -32.55 -3.88 -4.71
N GLU A 359 -32.28 -3.06 -3.69
CA GLU A 359 -33.30 -2.41 -2.86
C GLU A 359 -34.25 -1.54 -3.68
N TYR A 360 -33.70 -0.80 -4.65
CA TYR A 360 -34.46 0.06 -5.55
C TYR A 360 -35.37 -0.75 -6.49
N GLU A 361 -34.81 -1.69 -7.25
CA GLU A 361 -35.56 -2.48 -8.25
C GLU A 361 -36.63 -3.38 -7.59
N CYS A 362 -36.33 -3.96 -6.42
CA CYS A 362 -37.25 -4.84 -5.71
C CYS A 362 -38.18 -4.13 -4.74
N ARG A 363 -38.08 -2.79 -4.62
CA ARG A 363 -38.87 -1.97 -3.69
C ARG A 363 -38.81 -2.48 -2.25
N ALA A 364 -37.64 -2.99 -1.85
CA ALA A 364 -37.43 -3.58 -0.53
C ALA A 364 -37.37 -2.51 0.58
N MET A 365 -37.02 -1.27 0.23
CA MET A 365 -37.08 -0.10 1.10
C MET A 365 -38.45 0.62 0.96
N GLY A 366 -38.96 1.14 2.08
CA GLY A 366 -40.18 1.96 2.06
C GLY A 366 -40.01 3.23 1.21
N PRO A 367 -41.08 3.73 0.57
CA PRO A 367 -41.02 4.89 -0.34
C PRO A 367 -40.35 6.13 0.27
N PHE A 368 -40.48 6.31 1.60
CA PHE A 368 -39.90 7.42 2.36
C PHE A 368 -38.37 7.54 2.30
N SER A 369 -37.62 6.48 1.96
CA SER A 369 -36.14 6.56 1.88
C SER A 369 -35.66 7.35 0.66
N TYR A 370 -36.46 7.44 -0.40
CA TYR A 370 -36.09 8.11 -1.67
C TYR A 370 -36.70 9.50 -1.82
N GLU A 371 -37.63 9.89 -0.95
CA GLU A 371 -38.48 11.08 -1.09
C GLU A 371 -37.81 12.41 -0.75
N ALA A 372 -36.59 12.39 -0.21
CA ALA A 372 -35.87 13.61 0.15
C ALA A 372 -34.38 13.54 -0.17
N ILE A 373 -33.83 14.66 -0.63
CA ILE A 373 -32.38 14.94 -0.60
C ILE A 373 -32.00 15.22 0.84
N ARG A 374 -30.90 14.64 1.32
CA ARG A 374 -30.50 14.66 2.73
C ARG A 374 -29.03 15.05 2.86
N ALA A 375 -28.73 15.88 3.84
CA ALA A 375 -27.36 16.29 4.15
C ALA A 375 -27.17 16.66 5.61
N LEU A 376 -26.01 16.27 6.16
CA LEU A 376 -25.52 16.80 7.43
C LEU A 376 -24.75 18.09 7.14
N VAL A 377 -25.08 19.17 7.85
CA VAL A 377 -24.36 20.43 7.75
C VAL A 377 -23.80 20.81 9.10
N PHE A 378 -22.48 20.84 9.21
CA PHE A 378 -21.76 21.23 10.42
C PHE A 378 -21.30 22.67 10.26
N SER A 379 -21.60 23.54 11.22
CA SER A 379 -21.23 24.96 11.12
C SER A 379 -20.91 25.54 12.49
N VAL A 380 -19.84 26.35 12.57
CA VAL A 380 -19.50 27.14 13.78
C VAL A 380 -20.47 28.30 14.02
N SER A 381 -21.34 28.59 13.05
CA SER A 381 -22.22 29.75 13.01
C SER A 381 -23.63 29.32 12.59
N PRO A 382 -24.71 29.85 13.19
CA PRO A 382 -26.07 29.58 12.75
C PRO A 382 -26.25 29.79 11.24
N LEU A 383 -27.00 28.90 10.61
CA LEU A 383 -27.27 28.94 9.18
C LEU A 383 -28.58 29.70 8.90
N VAL A 384 -28.56 30.50 7.83
CA VAL A 384 -29.73 31.26 7.34
C VAL A 384 -30.48 30.44 6.30
N SER A 385 -29.75 29.81 5.38
CA SER A 385 -30.33 28.99 4.33
C SER A 385 -29.41 27.81 4.00
N VAL A 386 -30.04 26.71 3.61
CA VAL A 386 -29.39 25.57 2.98
C VAL A 386 -30.21 25.23 1.74
N THR A 387 -29.57 25.11 0.58
CA THR A 387 -30.23 24.92 -0.71
C THR A 387 -29.60 23.76 -1.45
N ALA A 388 -30.42 22.81 -1.91
CA ALA A 388 -29.98 21.74 -2.80
C ALA A 388 -30.19 22.15 -4.26
N MET A 389 -29.15 21.98 -5.07
CA MET A 389 -29.17 22.25 -6.50
C MET A 389 -28.86 20.97 -7.28
N ILE A 390 -29.64 20.70 -8.32
CA ILE A 390 -29.39 19.59 -9.25
C ILE A 390 -29.12 20.15 -10.64
N TYR A 391 -28.07 19.62 -11.27
CA TYR A 391 -27.67 19.96 -12.63
C TYR A 391 -27.85 18.77 -13.56
N ASP A 392 -28.34 19.01 -14.77
CA ASP A 392 -28.40 18.04 -15.88
C ASP A 392 -27.25 18.32 -16.85
N THR A 393 -26.48 17.28 -17.18
CA THR A 393 -25.34 17.36 -18.11
C THR A 393 -25.70 17.04 -19.56
N ARG A 394 -26.93 16.59 -19.85
CA ARG A 394 -27.40 16.25 -21.20
C ARG A 394 -27.15 17.35 -22.24
N PRO A 395 -27.28 18.66 -21.94
CA PRO A 395 -26.98 19.72 -22.90
C PRO A 395 -25.48 19.88 -23.27
N GLY A 396 -24.58 19.14 -22.63
CA GLY A 396 -23.12 19.29 -22.79
C GLY A 396 -22.50 20.34 -21.86
N TYR A 397 -23.30 20.96 -20.99
CA TYR A 397 -22.89 21.84 -19.90
C TYR A 397 -23.79 21.61 -18.68
N LEU A 398 -23.38 22.07 -17.49
CA LEU A 398 -24.17 21.95 -16.26
C LEU A 398 -25.36 22.91 -16.31
N SER A 399 -26.54 22.39 -16.63
CA SER A 399 -27.80 23.15 -16.59
C SER A 399 -28.53 22.87 -15.29
N MET A 400 -28.74 23.89 -14.45
CA MET A 400 -29.52 23.71 -13.22
C MET A 400 -30.98 23.39 -13.57
N VAL A 401 -31.49 22.28 -13.04
CA VAL A 401 -32.86 21.76 -13.28
C VAL A 401 -33.70 21.69 -12.01
N LEU A 402 -33.07 21.75 -10.83
CA LEU A 402 -33.74 21.86 -9.54
C LEU A 402 -32.95 22.80 -8.64
N GLU A 403 -33.67 23.69 -7.96
CA GLU A 403 -33.20 24.45 -6.82
C GLU A 403 -34.27 24.30 -5.73
N ALA A 404 -33.90 23.71 -4.58
CA ALA A 404 -34.84 23.39 -3.52
C ALA A 404 -34.29 23.83 -2.16
N PRO A 405 -35.01 24.67 -1.39
CA PRO A 405 -34.62 24.99 -0.03
C PRO A 405 -34.71 23.75 0.84
N MET A 406 -33.69 23.52 1.66
CA MET A 406 -33.64 22.41 2.60
C MET A 406 -34.08 22.87 3.99
N ILE A 407 -34.91 22.07 4.65
CA ILE A 407 -35.45 22.33 5.98
C ILE A 407 -34.63 21.54 6.99
N LYS A 408 -34.18 22.22 8.05
CA LYS A 408 -33.56 21.56 9.21
C LYS A 408 -34.60 20.69 9.92
N LEU A 409 -34.33 19.40 10.05
CA LEU A 409 -35.20 18.48 10.79
C LEU A 409 -35.12 18.82 12.28
N GLN A 410 -36.16 19.46 12.83
CA GLN A 410 -36.21 19.80 14.25
C GLN A 410 -36.45 18.55 15.08
N HIS A 411 -35.45 18.15 15.84
CA HIS A 411 -35.57 17.16 16.89
C HIS A 411 -35.07 17.74 18.22
N ASN A 412 -35.54 17.17 19.33
CA ASN A 412 -35.10 17.50 20.71
C ASN A 412 -33.64 17.05 21.00
N THR A 413 -32.82 16.96 19.96
CA THR A 413 -31.55 16.28 19.95
C THR A 413 -30.42 17.29 19.81
N SER A 414 -29.37 17.14 20.63
CA SER A 414 -28.30 18.13 20.77
C SER A 414 -27.14 17.99 19.78
N ARG A 415 -27.16 16.99 18.89
CA ARG A 415 -26.00 16.59 18.08
C ARG A 415 -26.35 16.53 16.58
N GLY A 416 -25.66 17.36 15.79
CA GLY A 416 -25.71 17.41 14.32
C GLY A 416 -26.99 18.01 13.71
N ASP A 417 -26.84 18.75 12.62
CA ASP A 417 -27.96 19.34 11.90
C ASP A 417 -28.20 18.61 10.57
N LEU A 418 -29.27 17.82 10.51
CA LEU A 418 -29.74 17.17 9.28
C LEU A 418 -30.73 18.07 8.55
N TYR A 419 -30.43 18.34 7.28
CA TYR A 419 -31.28 19.11 6.38
C TYR A 419 -31.91 18.17 5.34
N ILE A 420 -33.18 18.42 5.03
CA ILE A 420 -33.94 17.64 4.05
C ILE A 420 -34.61 18.54 3.02
N ALA A 421 -34.60 18.14 1.76
CA ALA A 421 -35.39 18.76 0.70
C ALA A 421 -36.25 17.69 0.00
N PRO A 422 -37.59 17.72 0.16
CA PRO A 422 -38.48 16.85 -0.58
C PRO A 422 -38.34 17.06 -2.09
N TRP A 423 -38.39 15.97 -2.85
CA TRP A 423 -38.26 16.01 -4.31
C TRP A 423 -39.01 14.86 -4.97
N ASN A 424 -39.31 15.01 -6.27
CA ASN A 424 -39.82 13.91 -7.08
C ASN A 424 -38.65 13.11 -7.66
N TYR A 425 -38.13 12.16 -6.88
CA TYR A 425 -36.97 11.34 -7.25
C TYR A 425 -37.13 10.63 -8.61
N ARG A 426 -38.37 10.28 -8.99
CA ARG A 426 -38.66 9.60 -10.26
C ARG A 426 -38.34 10.45 -11.50
N ALA A 427 -38.34 11.77 -11.36
CA ALA A 427 -37.93 12.67 -12.45
C ALA A 427 -36.42 12.56 -12.76
N PHE A 428 -35.65 11.99 -11.84
CA PHE A 428 -34.20 11.86 -11.93
C PHE A 428 -33.76 10.40 -12.18
N GLU A 429 -34.70 9.52 -12.54
CA GLU A 429 -34.41 8.18 -13.05
C GLU A 429 -33.81 8.28 -14.46
N ASP A 430 -32.60 7.73 -14.66
CA ASP A 430 -31.93 7.73 -15.96
C ASP A 430 -31.00 6.51 -16.10
N PRO A 431 -30.84 5.93 -17.31
CA PRO A 431 -29.86 4.87 -17.55
C PRO A 431 -28.40 5.36 -17.47
N SER A 432 -28.13 6.66 -17.57
CA SER A 432 -26.78 7.24 -17.42
C SER A 432 -26.54 7.65 -15.96
N PRO A 433 -25.67 6.95 -15.22
CA PRO A 433 -25.45 7.20 -13.79
C PRO A 433 -24.76 8.53 -13.46
N ASP A 434 -24.29 9.27 -14.46
CA ASP A 434 -23.56 10.54 -14.38
C ASP A 434 -24.30 11.71 -15.04
N ARG A 435 -25.58 11.54 -15.39
CA ARG A 435 -26.37 12.62 -15.99
C ARG A 435 -26.68 13.74 -15.00
N TYR A 436 -27.13 13.38 -13.80
CA TYR A 436 -27.54 14.35 -12.79
C TYR A 436 -26.48 14.52 -11.72
N TRP A 437 -26.22 15.78 -11.36
CA TRP A 437 -25.21 16.16 -10.37
C TRP A 437 -25.84 16.98 -9.25
N LEU A 438 -25.50 16.64 -8.01
CA LEU A 438 -25.96 17.32 -6.81
C LEU A 438 -24.88 18.26 -6.29
N GLN A 439 -25.29 19.46 -5.90
CA GLN A 439 -24.49 20.38 -5.09
C GLN A 439 -25.39 21.01 -4.02
N ILE A 440 -24.85 21.19 -2.82
CA ILE A 440 -25.58 21.82 -1.72
C ILE A 440 -24.83 23.08 -1.31
N GLU A 441 -25.57 24.17 -1.16
CA GLU A 441 -25.08 25.45 -0.66
C GLU A 441 -25.61 25.69 0.76
N ALA A 442 -24.74 26.11 1.67
CA ALA A 442 -25.14 26.59 2.99
C ALA A 442 -24.64 28.01 3.20
N THR A 443 -25.54 28.91 3.59
CA THR A 443 -25.22 30.31 3.91
C THR A 443 -25.38 30.55 5.39
N ASP A 444 -24.33 31.07 6.03
CA ASP A 444 -24.37 31.41 7.44
C ASP A 444 -24.96 32.81 7.72
N PHE A 445 -25.22 33.11 9.00
CA PHE A 445 -25.75 34.41 9.42
C PHE A 445 -24.84 35.61 9.12
N MET A 446 -23.55 35.37 8.84
CA MET A 446 -22.60 36.40 8.42
C MET A 446 -22.61 36.61 6.89
N GLY A 447 -23.48 35.90 6.15
CA GLY A 447 -23.58 35.97 4.70
C GLY A 447 -22.48 35.19 3.97
N ARG A 448 -21.73 34.31 4.64
CA ARG A 448 -20.73 33.47 3.98
C ARG A 448 -21.41 32.22 3.42
N SER A 449 -21.28 32.03 2.11
CA SER A 449 -21.73 30.83 1.42
C SER A 449 -20.62 29.78 1.36
N THR A 450 -20.98 28.52 1.60
CA THR A 450 -20.14 27.33 1.42
C THR A 450 -20.86 26.35 0.51
N LEU A 451 -20.16 25.86 -0.51
CA LEU A 451 -20.66 24.82 -1.42
C LEU A 451 -20.06 23.47 -1.06
N SER A 452 -20.87 22.41 -1.17
CA SER A 452 -20.37 21.04 -1.22
C SER A 452 -19.62 20.79 -2.52
N ASP A 453 -18.83 19.72 -2.55
CA ASP A 453 -18.33 19.18 -3.81
C ASP A 453 -19.51 18.82 -4.72
N LEU A 454 -19.35 19.09 -6.01
CA LEU A 454 -20.29 18.73 -7.05
C LEU A 454 -20.11 17.23 -7.35
N ARG A 455 -21.15 16.42 -7.15
CA ARG A 455 -21.07 14.95 -7.32
C ARG A 455 -22.20 14.39 -8.17
N PRO A 456 -21.95 13.40 -9.04
CA PRO A 456 -23.01 12.75 -9.78
C PRO A 456 -23.78 11.79 -8.88
N PHE A 457 -25.04 11.55 -9.20
CA PHE A 457 -25.83 10.54 -8.52
C PHE A 457 -26.70 9.77 -9.51
N SER A 458 -27.07 8.55 -9.09
CA SER A 458 -28.01 7.69 -9.80
C SER A 458 -29.02 7.17 -8.80
N ILE A 459 -30.29 7.56 -8.96
CA ILE A 459 -31.34 7.17 -8.02
C ILE A 459 -31.71 5.68 -8.13
N ASN A 460 -31.53 5.11 -9.32
CA ASN A 460 -31.71 3.70 -9.65
C ASN A 460 -30.48 2.82 -9.30
N GLY A 461 -29.47 3.38 -8.62
CA GLY A 461 -28.32 2.65 -8.12
C GLY A 461 -27.34 2.15 -9.17
N LEU A 462 -27.33 2.77 -10.35
CA LEU A 462 -26.31 2.51 -11.36
C LEU A 462 -25.00 3.20 -10.97
N SER A 463 -23.88 2.57 -11.30
CA SER A 463 -22.55 3.09 -10.95
C SER A 463 -21.83 3.62 -12.20
N THR A 464 -21.28 4.82 -12.07
CA THR A 464 -20.45 5.43 -13.10
C THR A 464 -19.05 4.85 -13.04
N LYS A 465 -18.49 4.46 -14.19
CA LYS A 465 -17.14 3.90 -14.27
C LYS A 465 -16.10 5.03 -14.24
N LEU A 466 -15.35 5.12 -13.16
CA LEU A 466 -14.17 5.97 -13.06
C LEU A 466 -12.90 5.17 -13.37
N SER A 467 -11.96 5.76 -14.10
CA SER A 467 -10.67 5.15 -14.42
C SER A 467 -9.57 5.64 -13.50
N TRP A 468 -8.63 4.77 -13.19
CA TRP A 468 -7.41 5.15 -12.48
C TRP A 468 -6.42 5.81 -13.41
N THR A 469 -5.69 6.80 -12.88
CA THR A 469 -4.41 7.18 -13.47
C THR A 469 -3.39 6.04 -13.31
N TRP A 470 -2.31 6.07 -14.09
CA TRP A 470 -1.25 5.06 -13.99
C TRP A 470 -0.66 4.93 -12.58
N LYS A 471 -0.55 6.05 -11.82
CA LYS A 471 -0.05 6.04 -10.45
C LYS A 471 -1.03 5.36 -9.49
N GLU A 472 -2.31 5.65 -9.61
CA GLU A 472 -3.38 5.03 -8.81
C GLU A 472 -3.49 3.54 -9.14
N PHE A 473 -3.41 3.14 -10.41
CA PHE A 473 -3.39 1.74 -10.83
C PHE A 473 -2.21 0.97 -10.22
N ILE A 474 -1.00 1.54 -10.25
CA ILE A 474 0.19 0.91 -9.67
C ILE A 474 -0.02 0.56 -8.20
N VAL A 475 -0.69 1.42 -7.44
CA VAL A 475 -0.79 1.24 -5.98
C VAL A 475 -2.10 0.57 -5.53
N MET A 476 -3.21 0.73 -6.24
CA MET A 476 -4.50 0.10 -5.89
C MET A 476 -4.77 -1.17 -6.71
N GLY A 477 -4.38 -1.18 -7.98
CA GLY A 477 -4.69 -2.25 -8.93
C GLY A 477 -3.75 -3.45 -8.83
N CYS A 478 -2.45 -3.22 -8.61
CA CYS A 478 -1.44 -4.28 -8.52
C CYS A 478 -1.43 -4.93 -7.13
N GLN A 479 -1.59 -6.26 -7.06
CA GLN A 479 -1.46 -7.00 -5.80
C GLN A 479 0.01 -7.32 -5.53
N TRP A 480 0.74 -6.36 -4.94
CA TRP A 480 2.19 -6.40 -4.82
C TRP A 480 2.72 -7.62 -4.06
N ALA A 481 2.00 -8.06 -3.03
CA ALA A 481 2.37 -9.26 -2.27
C ALA A 481 2.35 -10.52 -3.14
N ALA A 482 1.29 -10.71 -3.93
CA ALA A 482 1.17 -11.83 -4.85
C ALA A 482 2.15 -11.73 -6.03
N LEU A 483 2.50 -10.52 -6.45
CA LEU A 483 3.40 -10.26 -7.58
C LEU A 483 4.89 -10.44 -7.25
N TYR A 484 5.29 -10.37 -5.98
CA TYR A 484 6.69 -10.36 -5.60
C TYR A 484 7.46 -11.58 -6.13
N TYR A 485 7.02 -12.80 -5.84
CA TYR A 485 7.70 -14.02 -6.29
C TYR A 485 7.70 -14.19 -7.82
N PRO A 486 6.56 -14.01 -8.53
CA PRO A 486 6.56 -13.99 -10.00
C PRO A 486 7.55 -13.00 -10.59
N MET A 487 7.62 -11.77 -10.07
CA MET A 487 8.55 -10.75 -10.55
C MET A 487 10.00 -11.11 -10.26
N LEU A 488 10.29 -11.59 -9.05
CA LEU A 488 11.62 -12.04 -8.65
C LEU A 488 12.14 -13.15 -9.58
N TRP A 489 11.37 -14.22 -9.74
CA TRP A 489 11.80 -15.36 -10.56
C TRP A 489 11.89 -14.98 -12.04
N SER A 490 10.96 -14.17 -12.54
CA SER A 490 11.04 -13.65 -13.91
C SER A 490 12.32 -12.84 -14.13
N ALA A 491 12.69 -11.96 -13.19
CA ALA A 491 13.93 -11.20 -13.26
C ALA A 491 15.16 -12.12 -13.20
N VAL A 492 15.21 -13.07 -12.25
CA VAL A 492 16.32 -14.01 -12.11
C VAL A 492 16.49 -14.88 -13.37
N TYR A 493 15.41 -15.48 -13.87
CA TYR A 493 15.46 -16.29 -15.09
C TYR A 493 15.88 -15.47 -16.29
N PHE A 494 15.34 -14.26 -16.46
CA PHE A 494 15.75 -13.35 -17.53
C PHE A 494 17.25 -13.04 -17.50
N LEU A 495 17.78 -12.71 -16.32
CA LEU A 495 19.21 -12.43 -16.12
C LEU A 495 20.09 -13.65 -16.41
N LEU A 496 19.67 -14.84 -15.96
CA LEU A 496 20.38 -16.10 -16.24
C LEU A 496 20.33 -16.43 -17.74
N LEU A 497 19.19 -16.27 -18.41
CA LEU A 497 19.04 -16.54 -19.84
C LEU A 497 19.95 -15.63 -20.69
N ILE A 498 20.06 -14.35 -20.35
CA ILE A 498 20.98 -13.41 -21.03
C ILE A 498 22.44 -13.88 -20.93
N LEU A 499 22.83 -14.51 -19.80
CA LEU A 499 24.21 -14.98 -19.59
C LEU A 499 24.45 -16.37 -20.19
N LEU A 500 23.49 -17.29 -20.09
CA LEU A 500 23.66 -18.71 -20.44
C LEU A 500 23.41 -19.01 -21.93
N ILE A 501 22.40 -18.40 -22.56
CA ILE A 501 22.06 -18.66 -23.97
C ILE A 501 23.25 -18.36 -24.90
N PRO A 502 23.92 -17.20 -24.82
CA PRO A 502 25.05 -16.91 -25.71
C PRO A 502 26.22 -17.87 -25.48
N LYS A 503 26.43 -18.33 -24.25
CA LYS A 503 27.47 -19.31 -23.92
C LYS A 503 27.16 -20.68 -24.51
N ALA A 504 25.91 -21.12 -24.43
CA ALA A 504 25.46 -22.37 -25.05
C ALA A 504 25.57 -22.30 -26.58
N LEU A 505 25.17 -21.18 -27.20
CA LEU A 505 25.32 -20.98 -28.64
C LEU A 505 26.80 -21.01 -29.07
N LEU A 506 27.71 -20.43 -28.30
CA LEU A 506 29.16 -20.51 -28.57
C LEU A 506 29.74 -21.93 -28.49
N ILE A 507 29.17 -22.80 -27.64
CA ILE A 507 29.69 -24.16 -27.42
C ILE A 507 29.08 -25.16 -28.40
N PHE A 508 27.75 -25.09 -28.60
CA PHE A 508 26.98 -26.10 -29.31
C PHE A 508 26.61 -25.70 -30.75
N SER A 509 26.85 -24.44 -31.15
CA SER A 509 26.51 -23.94 -32.47
C SER A 509 27.71 -23.22 -33.11
N ASN A 510 27.99 -23.51 -34.38
CA ASN A 510 28.92 -22.69 -35.18
C ASN A 510 28.31 -21.32 -35.58
N LYS A 511 27.17 -20.92 -34.99
CA LYS A 511 26.53 -19.64 -35.26
C LYS A 511 27.24 -18.52 -34.51
N HIS A 512 28.06 -17.77 -35.24
CA HIS A 512 28.64 -16.53 -34.75
C HIS A 512 27.75 -15.35 -35.14
N PHE A 513 27.25 -14.62 -34.14
CA PHE A 513 26.61 -13.33 -34.39
C PHE A 513 27.71 -12.33 -34.75
N THR A 514 27.47 -11.54 -35.80
CA THR A 514 28.41 -10.53 -36.27
C THR A 514 27.73 -9.17 -36.27
N TYR A 515 28.47 -8.13 -35.86
CA TYR A 515 27.95 -6.75 -35.86
C TYR A 515 27.65 -6.22 -37.28
N LYS A 516 28.12 -6.90 -38.34
CA LYS A 516 27.87 -6.56 -39.75
C LYS A 516 26.40 -6.75 -40.16
N ASN A 517 25.64 -7.61 -39.46
CA ASN A 517 24.20 -7.74 -39.65
C ASN A 517 23.45 -6.72 -38.79
N LYS A 518 22.79 -5.74 -39.42
CA LYS A 518 22.13 -4.59 -38.78
C LYS A 518 20.85 -4.90 -37.98
N GLY A 519 20.57 -6.16 -37.66
CA GLY A 519 19.40 -6.54 -36.86
C GLY A 519 19.64 -6.29 -35.36
N PHE A 520 18.69 -5.66 -34.67
CA PHE A 520 18.79 -5.37 -33.23
C PHE A 520 19.07 -6.63 -32.39
N LEU A 521 18.37 -7.74 -32.68
CA LEU A 521 18.59 -9.03 -32.01
C LEU A 521 19.98 -9.62 -32.28
N ASN A 522 20.54 -9.39 -33.48
CA ASN A 522 21.90 -9.83 -33.80
C ASN A 522 22.96 -9.00 -33.08
N ILE A 523 22.75 -7.69 -32.94
CA ILE A 523 23.64 -6.82 -32.17
C ILE A 523 23.61 -7.23 -30.70
N LEU A 524 22.42 -7.44 -30.12
CA LEU A 524 22.28 -7.88 -28.73
C LEU A 524 22.89 -9.27 -28.49
N GLY A 525 22.64 -10.22 -29.41
CA GLY A 525 23.25 -11.55 -29.39
C GLY A 525 24.78 -11.49 -29.47
N TRP A 526 25.32 -10.65 -30.35
CA TRP A 526 26.76 -10.41 -30.48
C TRP A 526 27.37 -9.81 -29.21
N VAL A 527 26.80 -8.74 -28.65
CA VAL A 527 27.27 -8.12 -27.40
C VAL A 527 27.32 -9.15 -26.27
N SER A 528 26.29 -10.00 -26.17
CA SER A 528 26.21 -11.06 -25.15
C SER A 528 27.21 -12.19 -25.42
N GLN A 529 27.54 -12.47 -26.68
CA GLN A 529 28.59 -13.40 -27.08
C GLN A 529 30.00 -12.88 -26.69
N GLU A 530 30.25 -11.58 -26.85
CA GLU A 530 31.53 -10.97 -26.45
C GLU A 530 31.71 -10.98 -24.92
N LEU A 531 30.63 -10.80 -24.14
CA LEU A 531 30.66 -10.97 -22.69
C LEU A 531 31.18 -12.37 -22.30
N CYS A 532 30.72 -13.42 -23.00
CA CYS A 532 31.14 -14.81 -22.75
C CYS A 532 32.63 -15.07 -23.04
N ARG A 533 33.29 -14.17 -23.80
CA ARG A 533 34.73 -14.20 -24.08
C ARG A 533 35.58 -13.50 -23.01
N VAL A 534 34.96 -12.98 -21.95
CA VAL A 534 35.64 -12.49 -20.74
C VAL A 534 35.31 -13.44 -19.58
N PRO A 535 36.01 -14.60 -19.44
CA PRO A 535 35.54 -15.71 -18.61
C PRO A 535 35.33 -15.34 -17.16
N LEU A 536 36.26 -14.60 -16.54
CA LEU A 536 36.14 -14.23 -15.13
C LEU A 536 34.96 -13.29 -14.85
N ALA A 537 34.68 -12.34 -15.75
CA ALA A 537 33.53 -11.45 -15.62
C ALA A 537 32.22 -12.23 -15.77
N TRP A 538 32.16 -13.14 -16.74
CA TRP A 538 30.99 -13.99 -16.97
C TRP A 538 30.72 -14.95 -15.79
N PHE A 539 31.74 -15.72 -15.36
CA PHE A 539 31.61 -16.62 -14.21
C PHE A 539 31.29 -15.86 -12.92
N GLY A 540 31.87 -14.66 -12.74
CA GLY A 540 31.56 -13.80 -11.61
C GLY A 540 30.11 -13.33 -11.58
N LEU A 541 29.55 -12.92 -12.73
CA LEU A 541 28.14 -12.50 -12.83
C LEU A 541 27.17 -13.67 -12.60
N VAL A 542 27.44 -14.84 -13.20
CA VAL A 542 26.63 -16.05 -12.98
C VAL A 542 26.72 -16.50 -11.52
N GLY A 543 27.93 -16.58 -10.96
CA GLY A 543 28.16 -16.92 -9.57
C GLY A 543 27.49 -15.95 -8.60
N TYR A 544 27.45 -14.66 -8.93
CA TYR A 544 26.74 -13.67 -8.12
C TYR A 544 25.22 -13.87 -8.14
N LEU A 545 24.62 -14.23 -9.27
CA LEU A 545 23.19 -14.56 -9.33
C LEU A 545 22.85 -15.77 -8.44
N PHE A 546 23.69 -16.82 -8.47
CA PHE A 546 23.55 -17.95 -7.54
C PHE A 546 23.76 -17.52 -6.09
N TYR A 547 24.72 -16.63 -5.81
CA TYR A 547 24.92 -16.08 -4.48
C TYR A 547 23.67 -15.41 -3.92
N LEU A 548 22.99 -14.58 -4.73
CA LEU A 548 21.77 -13.88 -4.31
C LEU A 548 20.58 -14.82 -4.00
N ILE A 549 20.60 -16.06 -4.49
CA ILE A 549 19.56 -17.06 -4.24
C ILE A 549 19.95 -17.98 -3.08
N LEU A 550 21.21 -18.41 -3.03
CA LEU A 550 21.66 -19.47 -2.14
C LEU A 550 22.17 -18.97 -0.78
N PHE A 551 22.56 -17.69 -0.68
CA PHE A 551 23.22 -17.15 0.50
C PHE A 551 22.53 -15.89 1.03
N PRO A 552 22.72 -15.60 2.34
CA PRO A 552 22.32 -14.32 2.90
C PRO A 552 23.01 -13.14 2.21
N TRP A 553 22.23 -12.10 1.93
CA TRP A 553 22.73 -10.88 1.30
C TRP A 553 23.53 -10.05 2.30
N PHE A 554 23.01 -9.90 3.52
CA PHE A 554 23.65 -9.14 4.59
C PHE A 554 23.10 -9.49 5.98
N ILE A 555 23.89 -9.16 7.01
CA ILE A 555 23.57 -9.37 8.44
C ILE A 555 23.47 -8.02 9.15
N GLY A 556 22.38 -7.76 9.87
CA GLY A 556 22.15 -6.47 10.51
C GLY A 556 21.25 -6.52 11.74
N GLN A 557 21.18 -5.39 12.45
CA GLN A 557 20.25 -5.20 13.55
C GLN A 557 18.84 -4.99 12.99
N VAL A 558 17.94 -5.92 13.30
CA VAL A 558 16.55 -5.89 12.83
C VAL A 558 15.63 -5.16 13.83
N PHE A 559 15.98 -5.18 15.12
CA PHE A 559 15.18 -4.62 16.22
C PHE A 559 15.82 -3.40 16.87
N THR A 560 15.03 -2.66 17.64
CA THR A 560 15.45 -1.44 18.33
C THR A 560 16.32 -1.72 19.55
N ASP A 561 16.18 -2.89 20.17
CA ASP A 561 16.92 -3.27 21.39
C ASP A 561 18.41 -3.62 21.16
N GLY A 562 18.80 -3.84 19.90
CA GLY A 562 20.17 -4.15 19.49
C GLY A 562 20.71 -5.50 19.95
N LYS A 563 19.86 -6.37 20.53
CA LYS A 563 20.31 -7.64 21.14
C LYS A 563 20.57 -8.73 20.11
N ASP A 564 19.69 -8.85 19.12
CA ASP A 564 19.80 -9.89 18.08
C ASP A 564 20.05 -9.30 16.69
N LYS A 565 20.91 -10.00 15.94
CA LYS A 565 21.15 -9.75 14.52
C LYS A 565 20.38 -10.77 13.69
N GLY A 566 19.70 -10.30 12.66
CA GLY A 566 19.11 -11.14 11.62
C GLY A 566 19.95 -11.11 10.35
N TYR A 567 19.67 -12.04 9.45
CA TYR A 567 20.24 -12.02 8.10
C TYR A 567 19.14 -11.97 7.05
N MET A 568 19.35 -11.18 6.00
CA MET A 568 18.36 -11.00 4.94
C MET A 568 18.62 -11.95 3.79
N THR A 569 17.57 -12.55 3.27
CA THR A 569 17.54 -13.34 2.03
C THR A 569 16.47 -12.78 1.09
N TYR A 570 16.33 -13.36 -0.10
CA TYR A 570 15.21 -13.02 -0.98
C TYR A 570 13.84 -13.45 -0.40
N MET A 571 13.81 -14.39 0.56
CA MET A 571 12.59 -14.86 1.21
C MET A 571 12.16 -14.02 2.42
N GLY A 572 12.93 -12.99 2.78
CA GLY A 572 12.70 -12.21 4.00
C GLY A 572 13.92 -12.19 4.93
N TRP A 573 13.70 -11.63 6.11
CA TRP A 573 14.65 -11.66 7.23
C TRP A 573 14.54 -12.96 7.98
N VAL A 574 15.68 -13.59 8.25
CA VAL A 574 15.76 -14.71 9.17
C VAL A 574 16.18 -14.20 10.54
N ILE A 575 15.30 -14.39 11.51
CA ILE A 575 15.49 -14.03 12.91
C ILE A 575 15.45 -15.28 13.78
N LYS A 576 15.96 -15.19 15.01
CA LYS A 576 15.76 -16.25 16.01
C LYS A 576 14.34 -16.14 16.53
N SER A 577 13.61 -17.25 16.59
CA SER A 577 12.28 -17.28 17.19
C SER A 577 12.36 -16.90 18.66
N VAL A 578 11.42 -16.04 19.09
CA VAL A 578 11.25 -15.65 20.49
C VAL A 578 10.56 -16.76 21.30
N ASN A 579 9.79 -17.64 20.63
CA ASN A 579 8.89 -18.60 21.27
C ASN A 579 9.36 -20.06 21.18
N GLU A 580 10.32 -20.38 20.31
CA GLU A 580 10.86 -21.74 20.17
C GLU A 580 12.39 -21.71 20.14
N ASP A 581 13.00 -22.19 21.24
CA ASP A 581 14.46 -22.29 21.36
C ASP A 581 15.07 -23.00 20.15
N GLY A 582 15.79 -22.22 19.33
CA GLY A 582 16.61 -22.73 18.22
C GLY A 582 15.95 -22.76 16.83
N LYS A 583 14.68 -22.37 16.65
CA LYS A 583 14.09 -22.25 15.30
C LYS A 583 14.28 -20.87 14.68
N HIS A 584 14.55 -20.85 13.38
CA HIS A 584 14.65 -19.66 12.55
C HIS A 584 13.29 -19.32 11.93
N GLU A 585 12.86 -18.07 12.07
CA GLU A 585 11.60 -17.57 11.50
C GLU A 585 11.90 -16.60 10.34
N TYR A 586 11.12 -16.71 9.26
CA TYR A 586 11.18 -15.80 8.11
C TYR A 586 10.11 -14.72 8.28
N VAL A 587 10.55 -13.46 8.34
CA VAL A 587 9.66 -12.29 8.48
C VAL A 587 9.93 -11.25 7.39
N GLY A 588 8.95 -10.40 7.08
CA GLY A 588 9.11 -9.30 6.12
C GLY A 588 9.16 -9.74 4.65
N SER A 589 8.56 -10.88 4.31
CA SER A 589 8.19 -11.19 2.93
C SER A 589 6.71 -10.86 2.74
N PRO A 590 6.34 -9.96 1.81
CA PRO A 590 7.09 -9.53 0.61
C PRO A 590 7.90 -8.24 0.77
N ASP A 591 8.00 -7.64 1.95
CA ASP A 591 8.58 -6.31 2.19
C ASP A 591 10.01 -6.15 1.66
N VAL A 592 10.83 -7.21 1.74
CA VAL A 592 12.18 -7.25 1.17
C VAL A 592 12.25 -6.93 -0.32
N MET A 593 11.12 -6.99 -1.04
CA MET A 593 10.97 -6.53 -2.42
C MET A 593 11.60 -5.16 -2.68
N VAL A 594 11.46 -4.21 -1.74
CA VAL A 594 11.99 -2.85 -1.87
C VAL A 594 13.52 -2.78 -1.91
N VAL A 595 14.19 -3.86 -1.52
CA VAL A 595 15.65 -4.05 -1.62
C VAL A 595 15.98 -4.97 -2.79
N VAL A 596 15.27 -6.09 -2.90
CA VAL A 596 15.57 -7.17 -3.84
C VAL A 596 15.34 -6.75 -5.29
N LEU A 597 14.16 -6.25 -5.64
CA LEU A 597 13.85 -5.90 -7.04
C LEU A 597 14.68 -4.72 -7.53
N PRO A 598 14.86 -3.61 -6.78
CA PRO A 598 15.72 -2.52 -7.22
C PRO A 598 17.18 -2.93 -7.42
N HIS A 599 17.69 -3.86 -6.62
CA HIS A 599 19.06 -4.37 -6.82
C HIS A 599 19.18 -5.17 -8.13
N LEU A 600 18.26 -6.09 -8.38
CA LEU A 600 18.27 -6.87 -9.62
C LEU A 600 18.10 -5.99 -10.86
N LEU A 601 17.16 -5.05 -10.83
CA LEU A 601 16.77 -4.24 -12.00
C LEU A 601 17.70 -3.05 -12.25
N PHE A 602 18.21 -2.39 -11.21
CA PHE A 602 18.99 -1.15 -11.36
C PHE A 602 20.49 -1.30 -11.05
N VAL A 603 20.93 -2.46 -10.55
CA VAL A 603 22.36 -2.74 -10.32
C VAL A 603 22.83 -3.92 -11.16
N VAL A 604 22.21 -5.09 -10.99
CA VAL A 604 22.69 -6.33 -11.65
C VAL A 604 22.44 -6.29 -13.15
N PHE A 605 21.21 -5.96 -13.57
CA PHE A 605 20.86 -5.90 -14.99
C PHE A 605 21.73 -4.89 -15.77
N PRO A 606 21.88 -3.61 -15.34
CA PRO A 606 22.76 -2.67 -16.02
C PRO A 606 24.23 -3.09 -15.99
N ALA A 607 24.70 -3.73 -14.91
CA ALA A 607 26.06 -4.23 -14.84
C ALA A 607 26.33 -5.31 -15.90
N ILE A 608 25.39 -6.22 -16.15
CA ILE A 608 25.51 -7.23 -17.23
C ILE A 608 25.59 -6.54 -18.59
N LEU A 609 24.69 -5.59 -18.87
CA LEU A 609 24.67 -4.86 -20.14
C LEU A 609 25.97 -4.07 -20.40
N VAL A 610 26.45 -3.30 -19.42
CA VAL A 610 27.67 -2.50 -19.59
C VAL A 610 28.92 -3.38 -19.71
N THR A 611 28.95 -4.51 -19.01
CA THR A 611 30.05 -5.49 -19.12
C THR A 611 30.12 -6.07 -20.52
N GLY A 612 28.97 -6.46 -21.09
CA GLY A 612 28.90 -6.90 -22.49
C GLY A 612 29.30 -5.81 -23.47
N ALA A 613 28.80 -4.58 -23.27
CA ALA A 613 29.14 -3.45 -24.13
C ALA A 613 30.64 -3.12 -24.12
N LEU A 614 31.30 -3.20 -22.95
CA LEU A 614 32.76 -3.02 -22.84
C LEU A 614 33.55 -4.14 -23.55
N ALA A 615 33.06 -5.38 -23.50
CA ALA A 615 33.67 -6.49 -24.22
C ALA A 615 33.52 -6.34 -25.74
N ALA A 616 32.33 -5.95 -26.19
CA ALA A 616 32.01 -5.64 -27.58
C ALA A 616 32.85 -4.47 -28.13
N GLU A 617 32.92 -3.37 -27.40
CA GLU A 617 33.70 -2.19 -27.78
C GLU A 617 35.20 -2.52 -27.90
N LYS A 618 35.73 -3.38 -27.03
CA LYS A 618 37.10 -3.89 -27.16
C LYS A 618 37.32 -4.61 -28.49
N GLN A 619 36.39 -5.47 -28.90
CA GLN A 619 36.53 -6.24 -30.13
C GLN A 619 36.50 -5.33 -31.37
N ILE A 620 35.56 -4.38 -31.42
CA ILE A 620 35.50 -3.38 -32.51
C ILE A 620 36.80 -2.58 -32.59
N TYR A 621 37.32 -2.13 -31.45
CA TYR A 621 38.57 -1.38 -31.41
C TYR A 621 39.76 -2.23 -31.88
N ARG A 622 39.81 -3.52 -31.51
CA ARG A 622 40.86 -4.45 -31.95
C ARG A 622 40.85 -4.62 -33.47
N GLU A 623 39.67 -4.82 -34.06
CA GLU A 623 39.51 -4.92 -35.52
C GLU A 623 39.91 -3.61 -36.23
N HIS A 624 39.55 -2.46 -35.65
CA HIS A 624 39.95 -1.15 -36.18
C HIS A 624 41.48 -0.96 -36.17
N VAL A 625 42.14 -1.29 -35.06
CA VAL A 625 43.62 -1.21 -34.95
C VAL A 625 44.30 -2.19 -35.90
N LEU A 626 43.80 -3.42 -36.04
CA LEU A 626 44.33 -4.39 -37.00
C LEU A 626 44.20 -3.90 -38.45
N SER A 627 43.05 -3.28 -38.80
CA SER A 627 42.83 -2.70 -40.12
C SER A 627 43.78 -1.54 -40.44
N LEU A 628 44.16 -0.75 -39.43
CA LEU A 628 45.12 0.35 -39.56
C LEU A 628 46.58 -0.14 -39.62
N SER A 629 46.89 -1.29 -39.01
CA SER A 629 48.24 -1.84 -38.96
C SER A 629 48.60 -2.67 -40.20
N GLY A 630 47.66 -2.98 -41.09
CA GLY A 630 47.90 -3.74 -42.33
C GLY A 630 48.34 -5.21 -42.13
N LYS A 631 48.31 -5.74 -40.90
CA LYS A 631 48.55 -7.15 -40.63
C LYS A 631 47.25 -7.93 -40.81
N LYS A 632 47.21 -8.82 -41.82
CA LYS A 632 46.22 -9.90 -41.87
C LYS A 632 46.51 -10.90 -40.76
N GLU A 633 45.45 -11.56 -40.32
CA GLU A 633 45.47 -12.70 -39.39
C GLU A 633 46.26 -13.82 -40.08
N ASP A 634 47.51 -14.07 -39.65
CA ASP A 634 48.31 -15.19 -40.16
C ASP A 634 47.92 -16.48 -39.41
N ASP A 635 47.79 -17.55 -40.19
CA ASP A 635 47.51 -18.93 -39.80
C ASP A 635 48.44 -19.47 -38.69
N PRO A 636 47.98 -20.43 -37.88
CA PRO A 636 48.81 -21.07 -36.88
C PRO A 636 49.60 -22.21 -37.54
N ASP A 637 50.87 -21.96 -37.86
CA ASP A 637 51.96 -22.95 -37.83
C ASP A 637 53.21 -22.35 -38.46
N GLN A 638 54.20 -22.01 -37.62
CA GLN A 638 55.58 -22.49 -37.78
C GLN A 638 56.47 -22.00 -36.63
N GLU A 639 57.00 -22.97 -35.90
CA GLU A 639 58.22 -22.84 -35.10
C GLU A 639 59.43 -22.47 -35.96
N GLU A 640 60.44 -21.91 -35.30
CA GLU A 640 61.85 -21.80 -35.75
C GLU A 640 62.21 -20.81 -36.88
N LYS A 641 62.70 -19.62 -36.50
CA LYS A 641 64.15 -19.31 -36.53
C LYS A 641 64.45 -17.84 -36.19
N ARG A 642 65.38 -17.66 -35.25
CA ARG A 642 66.18 -16.43 -35.06
C ARG A 642 66.98 -16.12 -36.33
N SER A 643 67.03 -14.85 -36.76
CA SER A 643 68.25 -14.02 -36.79
C SER A 643 68.12 -12.76 -37.67
N LEU A 644 68.59 -11.62 -37.12
CA LEU A 644 69.34 -10.53 -37.77
C LEU A 644 68.85 -9.93 -39.11
N TRP A 645 68.41 -8.65 -39.11
CA TRP A 645 69.20 -7.53 -39.69
C TRP A 645 68.58 -6.13 -39.44
N TYR A 646 69.47 -5.14 -39.49
CA TYR A 646 69.33 -3.72 -39.12
C TYR A 646 68.66 -2.84 -40.20
N GLY A 647 67.96 -1.80 -39.74
CA GLY A 647 67.97 -0.45 -40.33
C GLY A 647 67.05 -0.16 -41.53
N ASN A 648 66.01 0.65 -41.33
CA ASN A 648 66.05 2.03 -41.86
C ASN A 648 64.99 2.93 -41.21
N ARG A 649 65.39 4.18 -41.04
CA ARG A 649 64.67 5.27 -40.36
C ARG A 649 63.64 5.85 -41.34
N GLY A 650 62.36 5.76 -41.02
CA GLY A 650 61.26 6.36 -41.78
C GLY A 650 60.30 7.10 -40.85
N SER A 651 60.57 8.38 -40.64
CA SER A 651 59.71 9.32 -39.92
C SER A 651 58.26 9.28 -40.44
N ARG A 652 57.33 8.73 -39.65
CA ARG A 652 55.93 9.13 -39.67
C ARG A 652 55.44 9.33 -38.24
N LYS A 653 55.28 10.62 -37.91
CA LYS A 653 54.65 11.21 -36.73
C LYS A 653 53.81 10.22 -35.91
N SER A 654 54.21 10.08 -34.66
CA SER A 654 53.35 9.67 -33.55
C SER A 654 52.16 10.63 -33.43
N ASN A 655 51.07 10.36 -34.14
CA ASN A 655 49.78 10.87 -33.70
C ASN A 655 49.29 9.91 -32.62
N SER A 656 49.29 10.41 -31.39
CA SER A 656 48.70 9.77 -30.23
C SER A 656 47.26 9.34 -30.53
N CYS A 657 47.03 8.05 -30.73
CA CYS A 657 45.69 7.46 -30.84
C CYS A 657 45.03 7.32 -29.46
N VAL A 658 45.16 8.37 -28.63
CA VAL A 658 44.55 8.46 -27.30
C VAL A 658 43.17 9.15 -27.38
N GLY A 659 42.83 9.74 -28.53
CA GLY A 659 41.65 10.59 -28.71
C GLY A 659 40.30 9.94 -29.01
N ASP A 660 40.23 8.74 -29.59
CA ASP A 660 39.02 8.34 -30.35
C ASP A 660 38.19 7.15 -29.79
N ARG A 661 38.25 6.87 -28.48
CA ARG A 661 37.35 5.88 -27.84
C ARG A 661 36.20 6.55 -27.07
N TRP A 662 35.47 7.46 -27.71
CA TRP A 662 34.38 8.18 -27.06
C TRP A 662 33.29 7.27 -26.46
N ILE A 663 32.94 6.15 -27.13
CA ILE A 663 32.00 5.13 -26.64
C ILE A 663 32.50 4.54 -25.33
N ARG A 664 33.80 4.24 -25.24
CA ARG A 664 34.40 3.74 -24.00
C ARG A 664 34.26 4.74 -22.86
N ASN A 665 34.51 6.03 -23.12
CA ASN A 665 34.33 7.07 -22.10
C ASN A 665 32.89 7.11 -21.59
N VAL A 666 31.90 7.00 -22.49
CA VAL A 666 30.48 6.90 -22.10
C VAL A 666 30.23 5.66 -21.24
N LEU A 667 30.74 4.48 -21.65
CA LEU A 667 30.59 3.24 -20.88
C LEU A 667 31.25 3.33 -19.49
N LEU A 668 32.38 4.03 -19.35
CA LEU A 668 33.01 4.27 -18.05
C LEU A 668 32.16 5.15 -17.15
N VAL A 669 31.52 6.19 -17.70
CA VAL A 669 30.56 7.03 -16.96
C VAL A 669 29.36 6.19 -16.50
N VAL A 670 28.86 5.29 -17.36
CA VAL A 670 27.77 4.36 -16.98
C VAL A 670 28.22 3.42 -15.85
N CYS A 671 29.43 2.85 -15.90
CA CYS A 671 29.98 2.04 -14.80
C CYS A 671 30.04 2.84 -13.48
N LEU A 672 30.51 4.08 -13.53
CA LEU A 672 30.55 4.96 -12.35
C LEU A 672 29.15 5.25 -11.81
N ALA A 673 28.16 5.47 -12.68
CA ALA A 673 26.77 5.68 -12.29
C ALA A 673 26.16 4.45 -11.61
N ILE A 674 26.43 3.25 -12.12
CA ILE A 674 25.99 1.98 -11.52
C ILE A 674 26.63 1.80 -10.13
N CYS A 675 27.96 1.97 -10.03
CA CYS A 675 28.67 1.89 -8.75
C CYS A 675 28.14 2.93 -7.75
N TRP A 676 27.94 4.17 -8.18
CA TRP A 676 27.37 5.22 -7.34
C TRP A 676 25.99 4.84 -6.82
N LYS A 677 25.08 4.38 -7.69
CA LYS A 677 23.74 3.95 -7.29
C LYS A 677 23.79 2.77 -6.31
N HIS A 678 24.65 1.79 -6.57
CA HIS A 678 24.84 0.64 -5.68
C HIS A 678 25.37 1.07 -4.31
N PHE A 679 26.41 1.90 -4.24
CA PHE A 679 26.96 2.40 -2.97
C PHE A 679 25.95 3.25 -2.20
N MET A 680 25.11 4.03 -2.88
CA MET A 680 24.03 4.76 -2.23
C MET A 680 22.99 3.82 -1.60
N ASN A 681 22.62 2.74 -2.29
CA ASN A 681 21.74 1.71 -1.72
C ASN A 681 22.41 1.01 -0.53
N CYS A 682 23.68 0.63 -0.64
CA CYS A 682 24.44 0.04 0.47
C CYS A 682 24.53 0.99 1.67
N ARG A 683 24.77 2.29 1.45
CA ARG A 683 24.80 3.31 2.51
C ARG A 683 23.47 3.40 3.24
N ALA A 684 22.36 3.33 2.53
CA ALA A 684 21.03 3.33 3.14
C ALA A 684 20.86 2.08 4.03
N LEU A 685 21.20 0.89 3.54
CA LEU A 685 21.10 -0.36 4.30
C LEU A 685 22.02 -0.36 5.53
N ILE A 686 23.25 0.14 5.41
CA ILE A 686 24.21 0.27 6.51
C ILE A 686 23.61 1.07 7.67
N LYS A 687 22.95 2.19 7.36
CA LYS A 687 22.34 3.06 8.36
C LYS A 687 21.02 2.51 8.91
N ALA A 688 20.23 1.85 8.06
CA ALA A 688 18.98 1.24 8.45
C ALA A 688 19.19 0.14 9.52
N TYR A 689 20.17 -0.75 9.27
CA TYR A 689 20.39 -1.96 10.06
C TYR A 689 21.72 -1.97 10.83
N GLU A 690 22.36 -0.82 11.01
CA GLU A 690 23.62 -0.64 11.76
C GLU A 690 24.70 -1.67 11.39
N MET A 691 25.00 -1.77 10.09
CA MET A 691 25.89 -2.80 9.55
C MET A 691 27.31 -2.30 9.31
N ASN A 692 28.30 -3.18 9.48
CA ASN A 692 29.66 -2.93 8.98
C ASN A 692 29.77 -3.48 7.55
N PRO A 693 30.08 -2.66 6.52
CA PRO A 693 30.11 -3.11 5.13
C PRO A 693 31.17 -4.16 4.81
N ILE A 694 32.26 -4.20 5.59
CA ILE A 694 33.38 -5.13 5.36
C ILE A 694 33.06 -6.49 5.98
N ILE A 695 32.44 -6.50 7.16
CA ILE A 695 32.20 -7.72 7.94
C ILE A 695 30.85 -8.34 7.58
N ASN A 696 29.81 -7.51 7.47
CA ASN A 696 28.44 -8.02 7.50
C ASN A 696 27.88 -8.35 6.11
N PHE A 697 28.46 -7.83 5.02
CA PHE A 697 27.98 -8.08 3.65
C PHE A 697 28.99 -7.77 2.52
N PRO A 698 30.24 -8.22 2.60
CA PRO A 698 31.24 -7.95 1.56
C PRO A 698 30.81 -8.51 0.19
N GLY A 699 30.14 -9.67 0.16
CA GLY A 699 29.62 -10.28 -1.06
C GLY A 699 28.60 -9.39 -1.79
N TYR A 700 27.61 -8.88 -1.06
CA TYR A 700 26.60 -8.00 -1.65
C TYR A 700 27.17 -6.65 -2.11
N SER A 701 28.06 -6.04 -1.32
CA SER A 701 28.57 -4.67 -1.57
C SER A 701 29.72 -4.55 -2.57
N LEU A 702 30.59 -5.56 -2.66
CA LEU A 702 31.84 -5.44 -3.43
C LEU A 702 31.79 -6.18 -4.77
N THR A 703 30.95 -7.19 -4.93
CA THR A 703 31.00 -8.06 -6.13
C THR A 703 30.77 -7.29 -7.43
N ILE A 704 29.71 -6.48 -7.52
CA ILE A 704 29.43 -5.71 -8.75
C ILE A 704 30.53 -4.67 -9.04
N PRO A 705 30.93 -3.80 -8.09
CA PRO A 705 32.04 -2.86 -8.32
C PRO A 705 33.34 -3.54 -8.76
N LEU A 706 33.71 -4.67 -8.14
CA LEU A 706 34.92 -5.41 -8.48
C LEU A 706 34.85 -6.03 -9.87
N LEU A 707 33.71 -6.61 -10.25
CA LEU A 707 33.49 -7.17 -11.59
C LEU A 707 33.55 -6.09 -12.68
N LEU A 708 32.95 -4.92 -12.42
CA LEU A 708 33.04 -3.78 -13.34
C LEU A 708 34.47 -3.26 -13.45
N ALA A 709 35.18 -3.07 -12.33
CA ALA A 709 36.57 -2.64 -12.34
C ALA A 709 37.48 -3.62 -13.08
N TYR A 710 37.31 -4.92 -12.83
CA TYR A 710 38.02 -5.98 -13.54
C TYR A 710 37.75 -5.92 -15.05
N THR A 711 36.49 -5.77 -15.45
CA THR A 711 36.10 -5.74 -16.87
C THR A 711 36.68 -4.51 -17.56
N VAL A 712 36.62 -3.34 -16.93
CA VAL A 712 37.25 -2.12 -17.42
C VAL A 712 38.75 -2.33 -17.63
N TYR A 713 39.44 -2.93 -16.66
CA TYR A 713 40.87 -3.23 -16.76
C TYR A 713 41.19 -4.22 -17.88
N ARG A 714 40.45 -5.33 -17.96
CA ARG A 714 40.69 -6.41 -18.94
C ARG A 714 40.36 -5.99 -20.38
N THR A 715 39.41 -5.08 -20.57
CA THR A 715 39.04 -4.52 -21.87
C THR A 715 39.91 -3.34 -22.31
N ARG A 716 40.76 -2.81 -21.42
CA ARG A 716 41.74 -1.76 -21.74
C ARG A 716 42.95 -2.29 -22.51
N ARG A 717 43.41 -3.51 -22.21
CA ARG A 717 44.67 -4.06 -22.74
C ARG A 717 44.55 -4.39 -24.24
N ASN A 718 45.40 -3.75 -25.04
CA ASN A 718 45.74 -4.14 -26.40
C ASN A 718 46.59 -5.42 -26.31
N VAL A 719 46.07 -6.55 -26.79
CA VAL A 719 46.91 -7.67 -27.20
C VAL A 719 46.54 -8.02 -28.63
#